data_AF-A0A117QPY6-F1
#
_entry.id   AF-A0A117QPY6-F1
#
_cell.length_a   1.000
_cell.length_b   1.000
_cell.length_c   1.000
_cell.angle_alpha   90.00
_cell.angle_beta   90.00
_cell.angle_gamma   90.00
#
_symmetry.space_group_name_H-M   'P 1'
#
loop_
_entity.id
_entity.type
_entity.pdbx_description
1 polymer ?
#
loop_
_entity_poly.entity_id
_entity_poly.type
_entity_poly.pdbx_seq_one_letter_code
_entity_poly.pdbx_strand_id
1 'polypeptide(L)'
;MAGWLAPLAGPVELALLAQWSAFIVSVDDGFDRHGQSPAQVRTVLDQLVDVLDSADGTRYPASAPPAVRALADLWERTRIAARPGWRHRFCALYRDFADATCTETQRRARGVRTELDEYLALRRRTITVLPVLALVERALPPAAELDGLRDAAADIIAWTNDLRSAPREEDEGTENLVGVLARHHRCGRSEAAARARAMLAERMDDFDRAAHGERAAPIRRVRDGSLAWQRETHRNATAPGTTAEGRDRGVRALVRHLTVAIDPAGHVDDRCDSRVLETALLLALLRDQGAEPGEQERLTRFLAHRRPGASGIDALLIDACLDPSATADRAPDIASGLSVAVSRGTAGRGRLKSVMLRTVLHLLCGSALDDSDMPAPAGPEGITTYTDVHLLSTRIIHAHACGRPHTVTDAERDRLVSLLSLGRTRMLWEASATTQLLGLHAVRLSRPGAPVLEDGLLRLCLAVNGDDGVPFLDSQDLWLTAVAGLAFTGEADLAPYVGRMADLVASWQASDGGWPFASGMRQTDVDTTTRCMEFLQATDPGRYREALDGATTYLTGVAGPDGGFPTWVRGDPPDLDMTAGAILALAPRAARHGRLLAGALEFVLNAQQTDGTFERSWTVSESSAILRALDALHAVPAADAGLAARIAAATARSVARLLDTQNPDGGWGHLPDDDSDVLSTAQAIPVLARHGDPLSVSRAVAYLLRQQDADGGFTSPPDQVGPRPLPFDYPVLTDIHALSALRSARVPAVVTDRTVPGPPRSSRPPRSSGPATPSPTNWSALEAGLRGVLLRPEQAAYEQARLLVNQRFDHVRPQAIAYPADVHDVVECVHFARTTRVPLALRSGGHSYAGYSTGPGLVLDTSALNSVTVGGGRALFGAGVKGLQAHQALAAAGAGLPLGRCPTIGLAGVTLGGGLSAFTRAWGLACDHLREVEIVTADGRIRRVRADSPSGGDDLFWALCGGGGGNYGAVTAMEFATEDIRDLSCTRFLVSWPTTDTAAVIRGWTLWNADPATPRSVTCAFEQLSDSGAPGVPTVTGTFLGTPGALEPVLDHLAAAVGRAETGRVVVPCDYSRAACEADRWGGGTLGARVAFAAKSHIVREPLGPAAAAGMAAALEQAHRFTGVGGASGLLIDALGGAVGDRLPGATAFPHRTAVGVVQYHSYWHEFTDPAHVDRRLDWLRDVHATMRPHLGTGGYTNGMDPELTDWQEAYHGDNYPRMQRVKAACDPGELFTFPQAVGR
;
A
#
# COMPACT_ATOMS: atom_id res chain seq x y z
N MET A 1 14.82 18.21 -2.40
CA MET A 1 16.21 18.62 -2.70
C MET A 1 16.45 20.12 -2.55
N ALA A 2 15.81 21.01 -3.34
CA ALA A 2 16.06 22.46 -3.23
C ALA A 2 15.85 23.04 -1.81
N GLY A 3 14.83 22.57 -1.09
CA GLY A 3 14.60 22.93 0.33
C GLY A 3 15.70 22.47 1.29
N TRP A 4 16.44 21.42 0.97
CA TRP A 4 17.61 20.99 1.77
C TRP A 4 18.86 21.80 1.42
N LEU A 5 19.02 22.17 0.14
CA LEU A 5 20.15 22.97 -0.33
C LEU A 5 20.08 24.43 0.19
N ALA A 6 18.87 24.98 0.33
CA ALA A 6 18.65 26.36 0.76
C ALA A 6 17.38 26.50 1.65
N PRO A 7 17.38 25.98 2.89
CA PRO A 7 16.20 25.92 3.76
C PRO A 7 15.65 27.29 4.21
N LEU A 8 16.45 28.34 4.07
CA LEU A 8 16.09 29.72 4.42
C LEU A 8 15.71 30.56 3.19
N ALA A 9 15.72 29.96 1.99
CA ALA A 9 15.40 30.67 0.76
C ALA A 9 13.89 30.82 0.58
N GLY A 10 13.46 31.98 0.05
CA GLY A 10 12.06 32.21 -0.28
C GLY A 10 11.56 31.32 -1.44
N PRO A 11 10.23 31.23 -1.64
CA PRO A 11 9.63 30.32 -2.63
C PRO A 11 10.17 30.48 -4.06
N VAL A 12 10.48 31.71 -4.48
CA VAL A 12 11.01 32.00 -5.82
C VAL A 12 12.42 31.44 -6.02
N GLU A 13 13.27 31.55 -5.00
CA GLU A 13 14.66 31.08 -5.05
C GLU A 13 14.74 29.56 -4.92
N LEU A 14 13.86 28.97 -4.10
CA LEU A 14 13.65 27.52 -4.06
C LEU A 14 13.16 26.95 -5.40
N ALA A 15 12.21 27.62 -6.06
CA ALA A 15 11.72 27.22 -7.37
C ALA A 15 12.82 27.30 -8.44
N LEU A 16 13.62 28.36 -8.41
CA LEU A 16 14.75 28.54 -9.34
C LEU A 16 15.82 27.46 -9.15
N LEU A 17 16.20 27.17 -7.90
CA LEU A 17 17.15 26.10 -7.58
C LEU A 17 16.62 24.72 -8.01
N ALA A 18 15.33 24.44 -7.77
CA ALA A 18 14.71 23.18 -8.18
C ALA A 18 14.72 23.00 -9.71
N GLN A 19 14.41 24.06 -10.46
CA GLN A 19 14.39 24.02 -11.93
C GLN A 19 15.80 23.87 -12.51
N TRP A 20 16.81 24.53 -11.94
CA TRP A 20 18.20 24.31 -12.33
C TRP A 20 18.69 22.91 -12.05
N SER A 21 18.41 22.39 -10.86
CA SER A 21 18.79 21.03 -10.54
C SER A 21 18.14 20.01 -11.48
N ALA A 22 16.86 20.19 -11.80
CA ALA A 22 16.17 19.34 -12.77
C ALA A 22 16.78 19.46 -14.17
N PHE A 23 17.10 20.68 -14.63
CA PHE A 23 17.72 20.91 -15.92
C PHE A 23 19.10 20.26 -16.03
N ILE A 24 19.97 20.50 -15.03
CA ILE A 24 21.34 19.99 -15.03
C ILE A 24 21.35 18.46 -14.99
N VAL A 25 20.52 17.82 -14.14
CA VAL A 25 20.39 16.36 -14.10
C VAL A 25 19.84 15.80 -15.41
N SER A 26 18.87 16.48 -16.03
CA SER A 26 18.31 16.02 -17.32
C SER A 26 19.32 16.07 -18.46
N VAL A 27 20.23 17.05 -18.43
CA VAL A 27 21.33 17.16 -19.41
C VAL A 27 22.38 16.08 -19.16
N ASP A 28 22.79 15.89 -17.90
CA ASP A 28 23.78 14.88 -17.48
C ASP A 28 23.33 13.45 -17.82
N ASP A 29 22.17 13.03 -17.30
CA ASP A 29 21.59 11.70 -17.56
C ASP A 29 21.19 11.49 -19.04
N GLY A 30 20.85 12.58 -19.74
CA GLY A 30 20.40 12.54 -21.13
C GLY A 30 21.49 12.05 -22.08
N PHE A 31 22.76 12.36 -21.81
CA PHE A 31 23.87 11.89 -22.63
C PHE A 31 24.16 10.40 -22.42
N ASP A 32 24.02 9.90 -21.20
CA ASP A 32 24.25 8.49 -20.87
C ASP A 32 23.17 7.55 -21.45
N ARG A 33 21.91 7.99 -21.52
CA ARG A 33 20.79 7.15 -21.99
C ARG A 33 20.63 7.04 -23.50
N HIS A 34 21.23 7.96 -24.28
CA HIS A 34 20.97 8.06 -25.72
C HIS A 34 22.18 7.74 -26.62
N GLY A 35 23.30 7.26 -26.05
CA GLY A 35 24.44 6.73 -26.82
C GLY A 35 25.01 7.71 -27.86
N GLN A 36 25.03 9.01 -27.55
CA GLN A 36 25.38 10.04 -28.52
C GLN A 36 26.87 10.05 -28.85
N SER A 37 27.22 10.31 -30.12
CA SER A 37 28.61 10.49 -30.52
C SER A 37 29.23 11.72 -29.83
N PRO A 38 30.55 11.75 -29.57
CA PRO A 38 31.20 12.90 -28.94
C PRO A 38 30.93 14.25 -29.65
N ALA A 39 30.74 14.22 -30.97
CA ALA A 39 30.40 15.41 -31.77
C ALA A 39 28.98 15.92 -31.50
N GLN A 40 28.02 15.02 -31.27
CA GLN A 40 26.64 15.39 -30.91
C GLN A 40 26.58 15.97 -29.50
N VAL A 41 27.26 15.32 -28.53
CA VAL A 41 27.38 15.83 -27.16
C VAL A 41 27.98 17.24 -27.16
N ARG A 42 29.04 17.45 -27.97
CA ARG A 42 29.65 18.78 -28.10
C ARG A 42 28.70 19.80 -28.73
N THR A 43 28.01 19.43 -29.81
CA THR A 43 27.06 20.34 -30.47
C THR A 43 25.96 20.81 -29.50
N VAL A 44 25.42 19.91 -28.68
CA VAL A 44 24.40 20.25 -27.69
C VAL A 44 24.98 21.16 -26.61
N LEU A 45 26.14 20.80 -26.04
CA LEU A 45 26.76 21.58 -24.97
C LEU A 45 27.22 22.97 -25.43
N ASP A 46 27.75 23.12 -26.64
CA ASP A 46 28.14 24.41 -27.20
C ASP A 46 26.91 25.33 -27.34
N GLN A 47 25.76 24.79 -27.79
CA GLN A 47 24.51 25.56 -27.86
C GLN A 47 24.02 26.00 -26.47
N LEU A 48 24.23 25.18 -25.43
CA LEU A 48 23.89 25.55 -24.05
C LEU A 48 24.86 26.61 -23.50
N VAL A 49 26.16 26.51 -23.79
CA VAL A 49 27.17 27.51 -23.41
C VAL A 49 26.91 28.85 -24.09
N ASP A 50 26.53 28.85 -25.37
CA ASP A 50 26.16 30.06 -26.12
C ASP A 50 25.00 30.82 -25.44
N VAL A 51 24.02 30.09 -24.88
CA VAL A 51 22.93 30.71 -24.10
C VAL A 51 23.46 31.45 -22.87
N LEU A 52 24.42 30.86 -22.15
CA LEU A 52 24.98 31.45 -20.94
C LEU A 52 25.86 32.67 -21.23
N ASP A 53 26.61 32.63 -22.34
CA ASP A 53 27.51 33.69 -22.78
C ASP A 53 26.79 34.89 -23.44
N SER A 54 25.54 34.71 -23.89
CA SER A 54 24.77 35.77 -24.56
C SER A 54 24.54 37.01 -23.67
N ALA A 55 25.11 38.16 -24.05
CA ALA A 55 25.11 39.37 -23.20
C ALA A 55 23.70 39.91 -22.88
N ASP A 56 22.78 39.81 -23.85
CA ASP A 56 21.38 40.23 -23.78
C ASP A 56 20.49 39.01 -24.00
N GLY A 57 19.45 38.81 -23.17
CA GLY A 57 18.50 37.69 -23.21
C GLY A 57 17.95 37.42 -24.60
N THR A 58 18.71 36.67 -25.40
CA THR A 58 18.51 36.59 -26.84
C THR A 58 17.29 35.72 -27.06
N ARG A 59 16.27 36.24 -27.74
CA ARG A 59 15.09 35.43 -28.08
C ARG A 59 15.51 34.37 -29.09
N TYR A 60 15.68 33.14 -28.62
CA TYR A 60 15.89 31.99 -29.48
C TYR A 60 14.64 31.74 -30.33
N PRO A 61 14.79 31.40 -31.62
CA PRO A 61 13.65 31.12 -32.49
C PRO A 61 12.86 29.91 -31.97
N ALA A 62 11.56 29.86 -32.26
CA ALA A 62 10.70 28.72 -31.86
C ALA A 62 11.21 27.36 -32.37
N SER A 63 12.02 27.37 -33.43
CA SER A 63 12.70 26.21 -34.00
C SER A 63 13.93 25.72 -33.21
N ALA A 64 14.42 26.47 -32.22
CA ALA A 64 15.56 26.04 -31.40
C ALA A 64 15.20 24.79 -30.57
N PRO A 65 16.17 23.90 -30.26
CA PRO A 65 15.90 22.71 -29.46
C PRO A 65 15.22 23.03 -28.11
N PRO A 66 14.31 22.18 -27.61
CA PRO A 66 13.60 22.43 -26.34
C PRO A 66 14.52 22.71 -25.15
N ALA A 67 15.66 22.02 -25.05
CA ALA A 67 16.66 22.25 -24.00
C ALA A 67 17.28 23.66 -24.06
N VAL A 68 17.56 24.16 -25.27
CA VAL A 68 18.10 25.51 -25.49
C VAL A 68 17.07 26.56 -25.08
N ARG A 69 15.79 26.37 -25.44
CA ARG A 69 14.71 27.30 -25.04
C ARG A 69 14.46 27.29 -23.54
N ALA A 70 14.46 26.10 -22.93
CA ALA A 70 14.31 25.95 -21.48
C ALA A 70 15.47 26.61 -20.74
N LEU A 71 16.71 26.43 -21.20
CA LEU A 71 17.87 27.10 -20.62
C LEU A 71 17.81 28.61 -20.79
N ALA A 72 17.37 29.12 -21.95
CA ALA A 72 17.26 30.56 -22.18
C ALA A 72 16.27 31.23 -21.21
N ASP A 73 15.09 30.63 -21.01
CA ASP A 73 14.11 31.10 -20.02
C ASP A 73 14.68 31.02 -18.59
N LEU A 74 15.30 29.90 -18.26
CA LEU A 74 15.87 29.67 -16.94
C LEU A 74 17.01 30.67 -16.64
N TRP A 75 17.90 30.89 -17.60
CA TRP A 75 19.03 31.82 -17.50
C TRP A 75 18.57 33.27 -17.33
N GLU A 76 17.54 33.68 -18.07
CA GLU A 76 16.92 35.00 -17.94
C GLU A 76 16.40 35.26 -16.53
N ARG A 77 15.74 34.27 -15.91
CA ARG A 77 15.25 34.37 -14.53
C ARG A 77 16.36 34.30 -13.50
N THR A 78 17.48 33.67 -13.84
CA THR A 78 18.62 33.44 -12.93
C THR A 78 19.52 34.65 -12.77
N ARG A 79 19.76 35.39 -13.84
CA ARG A 79 20.61 36.59 -13.81
C ARG A 79 19.99 37.74 -12.99
N ILE A 80 18.66 37.73 -12.80
CA ILE A 80 17.94 38.76 -12.04
C ILE A 80 18.32 38.66 -10.55
N ALA A 81 18.95 39.70 -9.99
CA ALA A 81 19.48 39.77 -8.62
C ALA A 81 20.85 39.09 -8.34
N ALA A 82 21.61 38.74 -9.38
CA ALA A 82 23.00 38.27 -9.20
C ALA A 82 23.98 39.41 -8.90
N ARG A 83 24.97 39.18 -8.01
CA ARG A 83 26.02 40.18 -7.72
C ARG A 83 27.03 40.32 -8.87
N PRO A 84 27.73 41.47 -8.99
CA PRO A 84 28.79 41.66 -9.96
C PRO A 84 29.85 40.56 -9.88
N GLY A 85 30.25 40.01 -11.04
CA GLY A 85 31.25 38.93 -11.12
C GLY A 85 30.71 37.51 -10.96
N TRP A 86 29.50 37.32 -10.38
CA TRP A 86 28.89 35.98 -10.24
C TRP A 86 28.68 35.31 -11.59
N ARG A 87 28.12 36.06 -12.55
CA ARG A 87 27.80 35.57 -13.89
C ARG A 87 29.03 34.96 -14.58
N HIS A 88 30.16 35.68 -14.52
CA HIS A 88 31.41 35.22 -15.11
C HIS A 88 31.88 33.90 -14.49
N ARG A 89 31.79 33.79 -13.15
CA ARG A 89 32.15 32.57 -12.41
C ARG A 89 31.22 31.40 -12.72
N PHE A 90 29.90 31.62 -12.78
CA PHE A 90 28.93 30.58 -13.12
C PHE A 90 29.15 30.05 -14.54
N CYS A 91 29.29 30.95 -15.53
CA CYS A 91 29.55 30.56 -16.92
C CYS A 91 30.88 29.79 -17.05
N ALA A 92 31.93 30.21 -16.33
CA ALA A 92 33.21 29.50 -16.32
C ALA A 92 33.07 28.06 -15.78
N LEU A 93 32.38 27.88 -14.64
CA LEU A 93 32.15 26.56 -14.04
C LEU A 93 31.29 25.66 -14.93
N TYR A 94 30.28 26.21 -15.61
CA TYR A 94 29.44 25.44 -16.52
C TYR A 94 30.19 25.02 -17.79
N ARG A 95 31.07 25.90 -18.31
CA ARG A 95 31.96 25.59 -19.43
C ARG A 95 32.95 24.49 -19.06
N ASP A 96 33.54 24.59 -17.86
CA ASP A 96 34.47 23.58 -17.35
C ASP A 96 33.81 22.21 -17.21
N PHE A 97 32.54 22.16 -16.78
CA PHE A 97 31.70 20.95 -16.77
C PHE A 97 31.47 20.43 -18.18
N ALA A 98 31.00 21.27 -19.10
CA ALA A 98 30.73 20.88 -20.48
C ALA A 98 31.97 20.27 -21.16
N ASP A 99 33.14 20.90 -21.00
CA ASP A 99 34.39 20.44 -21.57
C ASP A 99 34.87 19.13 -20.93
N ALA A 100 34.66 18.96 -19.62
CA ALA A 100 34.95 17.71 -18.92
C ALA A 100 34.05 16.56 -19.40
N THR A 101 32.74 16.78 -19.54
CA THR A 101 31.77 15.80 -20.07
C THR A 101 32.14 15.38 -21.50
N CYS A 102 32.56 16.31 -22.35
CA CYS A 102 33.05 15.98 -23.69
C CYS A 102 34.34 15.17 -23.65
N THR A 103 35.28 15.51 -22.76
CA THR A 103 36.52 14.74 -22.59
C THR A 103 36.23 13.32 -22.13
N GLU A 104 35.33 13.14 -21.17
CA GLU A 104 34.89 11.84 -20.67
C GLU A 104 34.23 11.01 -21.79
N THR A 105 33.30 11.61 -22.52
CA THR A 105 32.60 10.97 -23.65
C THR A 105 33.58 10.55 -24.76
N GLN A 106 34.56 11.39 -25.11
CA GLN A 106 35.58 11.08 -26.11
C GLN A 106 36.47 9.91 -25.69
N ARG A 107 36.85 9.84 -24.40
CA ARG A 107 37.65 8.74 -23.86
C ARG A 107 36.88 7.43 -23.82
N ARG A 108 35.61 7.48 -23.38
CA ARG A 108 34.70 6.34 -23.39
C ARG A 108 34.54 5.78 -24.81
N ALA A 109 34.31 6.65 -25.80
CA ALA A 109 34.20 6.27 -27.21
C ALA A 109 35.50 5.68 -27.79
N ARG A 110 36.67 6.05 -27.28
CA ARG A 110 37.99 5.53 -27.70
C ARG A 110 38.48 4.34 -26.85
N GLY A 111 37.73 3.93 -25.83
CA GLY A 111 38.14 2.89 -24.88
C GLY A 111 39.38 3.22 -24.06
N VAL A 112 39.72 4.51 -23.91
CA VAL A 112 40.89 4.96 -23.15
C VAL A 112 40.57 4.92 -21.65
N ARG A 113 41.37 4.18 -20.88
CA ARG A 113 41.26 4.06 -19.42
C ARG A 113 42.06 5.15 -18.72
N THR A 114 41.55 5.69 -17.62
CA THR A 114 42.12 6.88 -16.96
C THR A 114 43.03 6.51 -15.79
N GLU A 115 44.23 7.09 -15.64
CA GLU A 115 45.02 6.89 -14.41
C GLU A 115 44.41 7.65 -13.22
N LEU A 116 44.71 7.25 -11.98
CA LEU A 116 44.00 7.72 -10.77
C LEU A 116 43.94 9.25 -10.66
N ASP A 117 45.07 9.95 -10.78
CA ASP A 117 45.11 11.41 -10.65
C ASP A 117 44.28 12.12 -11.75
N GLU A 118 44.30 11.56 -12.95
CA GLU A 118 43.56 12.09 -14.09
C GLU A 118 42.06 11.80 -13.97
N TYR A 119 41.68 10.65 -13.39
CA TYR A 119 40.30 10.32 -13.06
C TYR A 119 39.75 11.29 -12.01
N LEU A 120 40.48 11.50 -10.90
CA LEU A 120 40.04 12.39 -9.83
C LEU A 120 39.84 13.83 -10.33
N ALA A 121 40.77 14.33 -11.15
CA ALA A 121 40.68 15.66 -11.75
C ALA A 121 39.50 15.80 -12.72
N LEU A 122 39.23 14.77 -13.54
CA LEU A 122 38.10 14.76 -14.46
C LEU A 122 36.77 14.67 -13.70
N ARG A 123 36.68 13.77 -12.71
CA ARG A 123 35.46 13.46 -11.97
C ARG A 123 34.94 14.65 -11.16
N ARG A 124 35.84 15.46 -10.57
CA ARG A 124 35.48 16.71 -9.88
C ARG A 124 34.78 17.71 -10.81
N ARG A 125 35.13 17.70 -12.09
CA ARG A 125 34.58 18.62 -13.08
C ARG A 125 33.31 18.07 -13.74
N THR A 126 33.13 16.75 -13.79
CA THR A 126 31.91 16.13 -14.34
C THR A 126 30.80 15.98 -13.31
N ILE A 127 31.10 16.05 -12.00
CA ILE A 127 30.04 16.12 -11.00
C ILE A 127 29.33 17.49 -11.07
N THR A 128 28.01 17.47 -11.25
CA THR A 128 27.16 18.64 -11.53
C THR A 128 27.02 19.63 -10.37
N VAL A 129 27.71 19.41 -9.24
CA VAL A 129 27.52 20.18 -8.01
C VAL A 129 28.22 21.54 -7.99
N LEU A 130 29.31 21.74 -8.72
CA LEU A 130 30.02 23.03 -8.75
C LEU A 130 29.15 24.17 -9.34
N PRO A 131 28.44 23.97 -10.47
CA PRO A 131 27.42 24.92 -10.92
C PRO A 131 26.29 25.14 -9.90
N VAL A 132 25.84 24.10 -9.20
CA VAL A 132 24.77 24.21 -8.17
C VAL A 132 25.23 25.04 -6.96
N LEU A 133 26.47 24.85 -6.52
CA LEU A 133 27.09 25.67 -5.47
C LEU A 133 27.13 27.15 -5.88
N ALA A 134 27.52 27.44 -7.12
CA ALA A 134 27.51 28.80 -7.62
C ALA A 134 26.09 29.40 -7.59
N LEU A 135 25.03 28.65 -7.92
CA LEU A 135 23.65 29.14 -7.83
C LEU A 135 23.24 29.52 -6.40
N VAL A 136 23.60 28.71 -5.41
CA VAL A 136 23.30 29.01 -3.99
C VAL A 136 24.09 30.23 -3.50
N GLU A 137 25.27 30.48 -4.06
CA GLU A 137 26.13 31.62 -3.72
C GLU A 137 25.81 32.91 -4.51
N ARG A 138 24.78 32.90 -5.37
CA ARG A 138 24.45 33.99 -6.31
C ARG A 138 24.28 35.36 -5.70
N ALA A 139 23.71 35.42 -4.49
CA ALA A 139 23.49 36.66 -3.74
C ALA A 139 24.62 36.98 -2.74
N LEU A 140 25.64 36.12 -2.62
CA LEU A 140 26.72 36.23 -1.64
C LEU A 140 27.95 36.95 -2.22
N PRO A 141 28.74 37.65 -1.40
CA PRO A 141 30.00 38.24 -1.86
C PRO A 141 30.99 37.15 -2.31
N PRO A 142 31.82 37.41 -3.33
CA PRO A 142 32.84 36.46 -3.78
C PRO A 142 33.86 36.20 -2.67
N ALA A 143 34.24 34.94 -2.50
CA ALA A 143 35.17 34.46 -1.49
C ALA A 143 36.06 33.38 -2.11
N ALA A 144 37.19 33.82 -2.69
CA ALA A 144 38.17 32.94 -3.35
C ALA A 144 38.89 32.05 -2.32
N GLU A 145 38.95 32.48 -1.05
CA GLU A 145 39.48 31.69 0.05
C GLU A 145 38.71 30.38 0.31
N LEU A 146 37.49 30.23 -0.25
CA LEU A 146 36.65 29.04 -0.10
C LEU A 146 36.77 28.05 -1.27
N ASP A 147 37.61 28.31 -2.28
CA ASP A 147 37.71 27.43 -3.46
C ASP A 147 38.15 26.01 -3.08
N GLY A 148 39.09 25.87 -2.14
CA GLY A 148 39.48 24.55 -1.61
C GLY A 148 38.34 23.79 -0.93
N LEU A 149 37.37 24.50 -0.32
CA LEU A 149 36.18 23.88 0.28
C LEU A 149 35.19 23.41 -0.79
N ARG A 150 35.05 24.16 -1.90
CA ARG A 150 34.19 23.78 -3.02
C ARG A 150 34.70 22.52 -3.71
N ASP A 151 36.01 22.45 -3.93
CA ASP A 151 36.67 21.28 -4.49
C ASP A 151 36.50 20.06 -3.58
N ALA A 152 36.69 20.22 -2.27
CA ALA A 152 36.48 19.15 -1.31
C ALA A 152 35.01 18.68 -1.26
N ALA A 153 34.04 19.58 -1.33
CA ALA A 153 32.62 19.21 -1.43
C ALA A 153 32.32 18.42 -2.71
N ALA A 154 32.86 18.84 -3.86
CA ALA A 154 32.68 18.15 -5.13
C ALA A 154 33.29 16.74 -5.10
N ASP A 155 34.50 16.59 -4.55
CA ASP A 155 35.16 15.29 -4.36
C ASP A 155 34.31 14.34 -3.49
N ILE A 156 33.85 14.81 -2.32
CA ILE A 156 33.04 14.02 -1.38
C ILE A 156 31.76 13.51 -2.05
N ILE A 157 31.06 14.37 -2.78
CA ILE A 157 29.77 14.05 -3.42
C ILE A 157 29.98 13.09 -4.60
N ALA A 158 31.02 13.30 -5.40
CA ALA A 158 31.34 12.45 -6.53
C ALA A 158 31.79 11.06 -6.11
N TRP A 159 32.71 10.96 -5.13
CA TRP A 159 33.20 9.66 -4.66
C TRP A 159 32.13 8.88 -3.91
N THR A 160 31.22 9.56 -3.20
CA THR A 160 30.04 8.92 -2.61
C THR A 160 29.12 8.37 -3.68
N ASN A 161 28.92 9.08 -4.79
CA ASN A 161 28.16 8.59 -5.92
C ASN A 161 28.79 7.32 -6.51
N ASP A 162 30.08 7.37 -6.84
CA ASP A 162 30.82 6.25 -7.45
C ASP A 162 30.83 5.01 -6.55
N LEU A 163 30.97 5.19 -5.22
CA LEU A 163 30.90 4.09 -4.26
C LEU A 163 29.52 3.42 -4.20
N ARG A 164 28.45 4.17 -4.47
CA ARG A 164 27.06 3.68 -4.44
C ARG A 164 26.64 3.07 -5.77
N SER A 165 27.08 3.66 -6.87
CA SER A 165 26.75 3.21 -8.22
C SER A 165 27.67 2.11 -8.75
N ALA A 166 28.81 1.85 -8.09
CA ALA A 166 29.81 0.85 -8.52
C ALA A 166 29.23 -0.52 -8.90
N PRO A 167 28.32 -1.16 -8.12
CA PRO A 167 27.78 -2.46 -8.50
C PRO A 167 27.01 -2.45 -9.83
N ARG A 168 26.26 -1.38 -10.11
CA ARG A 168 25.49 -1.21 -11.36
C ARG A 168 26.42 -0.90 -12.53
N GLU A 169 27.32 0.06 -12.34
CA GLU A 169 28.23 0.52 -13.39
C GLU A 169 29.25 -0.56 -13.81
N GLU A 170 29.52 -1.52 -12.92
CA GLU A 170 30.32 -2.71 -13.21
C GLU A 170 29.66 -3.64 -14.23
N ASP A 171 28.34 -3.83 -14.17
CA ASP A 171 27.57 -4.62 -15.14
C ASP A 171 27.48 -3.92 -16.50
N GLU A 172 27.53 -2.59 -16.50
CA GLU A 172 27.47 -1.73 -17.68
C GLU A 172 28.85 -1.47 -18.33
N GLY A 173 29.95 -1.85 -17.66
CA GLY A 173 31.32 -1.66 -18.15
C GLY A 173 31.86 -0.23 -18.04
N THR A 174 31.16 0.64 -17.30
CA THR A 174 31.50 2.05 -17.07
C THR A 174 32.62 2.18 -16.03
N GLU A 175 33.55 3.11 -16.23
CA GLU A 175 34.68 3.30 -15.30
C GLU A 175 34.26 4.15 -14.09
N ASN A 176 34.54 3.67 -12.88
CA ASN A 176 34.26 4.37 -11.61
C ASN A 176 35.47 4.31 -10.66
N LEU A 177 35.42 5.08 -9.56
CA LEU A 177 36.55 5.18 -8.61
C LEU A 177 37.03 3.82 -8.08
N VAL A 178 36.12 2.89 -7.80
CA VAL A 178 36.46 1.53 -7.30
C VAL A 178 37.23 0.75 -8.36
N GLY A 179 36.77 0.80 -9.63
CA GLY A 179 37.45 0.18 -10.76
C GLY A 179 38.84 0.77 -11.03
N VAL A 180 38.99 2.09 -10.94
CA VAL A 180 40.28 2.79 -11.13
C VAL A 180 41.27 2.44 -10.02
N LEU A 181 40.83 2.43 -8.75
CA LEU A 181 41.68 2.07 -7.62
C LEU A 181 42.10 0.59 -7.64
N ALA A 182 41.20 -0.31 -8.03
CA ALA A 182 41.52 -1.74 -8.19
C ALA A 182 42.65 -1.94 -9.22
N ARG A 183 42.62 -1.19 -10.32
CA ARG A 183 43.69 -1.21 -11.35
C ARG A 183 44.98 -0.56 -10.84
N HIS A 184 44.90 0.64 -10.27
CA HIS A 184 46.06 1.40 -9.82
C HIS A 184 46.86 0.65 -8.74
N HIS A 185 46.18 0.04 -7.77
CA HIS A 185 46.81 -0.72 -6.68
C HIS A 185 46.96 -2.22 -6.96
N ARG A 186 46.48 -2.70 -8.12
CA ARG A 186 46.46 -4.13 -8.51
C ARG A 186 45.85 -5.03 -7.42
N CYS A 187 44.70 -4.61 -6.88
CA CYS A 187 44.02 -5.30 -5.79
C CYS A 187 42.58 -5.70 -6.14
N GLY A 188 41.97 -6.55 -5.31
CA GLY A 188 40.58 -6.96 -5.47
C GLY A 188 39.61 -5.80 -5.22
N ARG A 189 38.41 -5.86 -5.83
CA ARG A 189 37.39 -4.79 -5.74
C ARG A 189 36.97 -4.47 -4.31
N SER A 190 36.88 -5.46 -3.44
CA SER A 190 36.56 -5.23 -2.02
C SER A 190 37.64 -4.41 -1.30
N GLU A 191 38.92 -4.63 -1.65
CA GLU A 191 40.04 -3.84 -1.12
C GLU A 191 40.05 -2.43 -1.72
N ALA A 192 39.79 -2.30 -3.03
CA ALA A 192 39.67 -1.01 -3.70
C ALA A 192 38.52 -0.16 -3.13
N ALA A 193 37.37 -0.77 -2.84
CA ALA A 193 36.23 -0.10 -2.21
C ALA A 193 36.55 0.34 -0.77
N ALA A 194 37.33 -0.45 -0.02
CA ALA A 194 37.80 -0.05 1.30
C ALA A 194 38.76 1.16 1.22
N ARG A 195 39.64 1.20 0.21
CA ARG A 195 40.54 2.34 -0.05
C ARG A 195 39.76 3.59 -0.46
N ALA A 196 38.76 3.46 -1.34
CA ALA A 196 37.87 4.57 -1.70
C ALA A 196 37.12 5.14 -0.47
N ARG A 197 36.65 4.27 0.44
CA ARG A 197 36.04 4.69 1.71
C ARG A 197 37.02 5.43 2.61
N ALA A 198 38.29 5.01 2.66
CA ALA A 198 39.33 5.70 3.42
C ALA A 198 39.64 7.09 2.83
N MET A 199 39.77 7.20 1.50
CA MET A 199 39.93 8.48 0.81
C MET A 199 38.76 9.44 1.09
N LEU A 200 37.53 8.92 1.04
CA LEU A 200 36.33 9.70 1.35
C LEU A 200 36.34 10.20 2.81
N ALA A 201 36.69 9.34 3.77
CA ALA A 201 36.76 9.71 5.18
C ALA A 201 37.82 10.80 5.42
N GLU A 202 39.02 10.66 4.87
CA GLU A 202 40.09 11.67 4.97
C GLU A 202 39.66 13.01 4.37
N ARG A 203 38.98 12.98 3.22
CA ARG A 203 38.50 14.18 2.55
C ARG A 203 37.36 14.87 3.32
N MET A 204 36.49 14.10 3.96
CA MET A 204 35.45 14.62 4.86
C MET A 204 36.07 15.32 6.08
N ASP A 205 37.09 14.71 6.69
CA ASP A 205 37.81 15.30 7.82
C ASP A 205 38.53 16.61 7.43
N ASP A 206 39.18 16.64 6.25
CA ASP A 206 39.77 17.86 5.68
C ASP A 206 38.74 18.97 5.52
N PHE A 207 37.59 18.63 4.95
CA PHE A 207 36.50 19.58 4.74
C PHE A 207 35.97 20.10 6.08
N ASP A 208 35.74 19.24 7.07
CA ASP A 208 35.19 19.65 8.37
C ASP A 208 36.17 20.51 9.18
N ARG A 209 37.50 20.28 9.06
CA ARG A 209 38.54 21.14 9.63
C ARG A 209 38.63 22.52 8.95
N ALA A 210 38.35 22.59 7.65
CA ALA A 210 38.42 23.84 6.90
C ALA A 210 37.09 24.63 6.95
N ALA A 211 35.96 23.94 7.10
CA ALA A 211 34.62 24.52 7.03
C ALA A 211 34.19 25.10 8.38
N HIS A 212 34.84 26.17 8.84
CA HIS A 212 34.46 26.91 10.05
C HIS A 212 33.84 28.28 9.73
N GLY A 213 32.91 28.74 10.57
CA GLY A 213 32.24 30.04 10.42
C GLY A 213 31.05 30.07 9.45
N GLU A 214 30.36 31.22 9.40
CA GLU A 214 29.12 31.42 8.63
C GLU A 214 29.34 31.44 7.11
N ARG A 215 30.52 31.89 6.65
CA ARG A 215 30.85 31.96 5.21
C ARG A 215 30.89 30.59 4.54
N ALA A 216 31.24 29.53 5.27
CA ALA A 216 31.28 28.17 4.75
C ALA A 216 29.92 27.43 4.85
N ALA A 217 28.92 28.02 5.54
CA ALA A 217 27.62 27.39 5.76
C ALA A 217 26.85 27.00 4.48
N PRO A 218 26.86 27.80 3.39
CA PRO A 218 26.22 27.41 2.13
C PRO A 218 26.82 26.14 1.51
N ILE A 219 28.16 26.03 1.54
CA ILE A 219 28.89 24.88 0.98
C ILE A 219 28.60 23.62 1.81
N ARG A 220 28.58 23.73 3.14
CA ARG A 220 28.19 22.62 4.05
C ARG A 220 26.79 22.11 3.74
N ARG A 221 25.81 23.01 3.60
CA ARG A 221 24.41 22.62 3.30
C ARG A 221 24.27 21.92 1.96
N VAL A 222 24.96 22.39 0.92
CA VAL A 222 24.91 21.75 -0.40
C VAL A 222 25.53 20.35 -0.36
N ARG A 223 26.65 20.17 0.34
CA ARG A 223 27.25 18.84 0.59
C ARG A 223 26.26 17.93 1.30
N ASP A 224 25.74 18.35 2.46
CA ASP A 224 24.88 17.51 3.30
C ASP A 224 23.56 17.17 2.61
N GLY A 225 22.95 18.14 1.92
CA GLY A 225 21.75 17.96 1.12
C GLY A 225 21.94 17.02 -0.06
N SER A 226 23.10 17.08 -0.75
CA SER A 226 23.42 16.17 -1.85
C SER A 226 23.66 14.74 -1.36
N LEU A 227 24.35 14.57 -0.23
CA LEU A 227 24.55 13.26 0.40
C LEU A 227 23.24 12.67 0.94
N ALA A 228 22.35 13.50 1.49
CA ALA A 228 21.01 13.08 1.91
C ALA A 228 20.17 12.63 0.70
N TRP A 229 20.23 13.37 -0.40
CA TRP A 229 19.54 13.00 -1.63
C TRP A 229 20.07 11.69 -2.24
N GLN A 230 21.38 11.49 -2.33
CA GLN A 230 21.96 10.21 -2.76
C GLN A 230 21.59 9.06 -1.82
N ARG A 231 21.43 9.30 -0.51
CA ARG A 231 20.91 8.29 0.42
C ARG A 231 19.46 7.93 0.12
N GLU A 232 18.66 8.88 -0.36
CA GLU A 232 17.22 8.75 -0.58
C GLU A 232 16.86 8.19 -1.97
N THR A 233 17.53 8.62 -3.04
CA THR A 233 17.30 8.08 -4.40
C THR A 233 17.66 6.61 -4.53
N HIS A 234 18.69 6.16 -3.81
CA HIS A 234 19.02 4.73 -3.72
C HIS A 234 18.12 3.95 -2.75
N ARG A 235 17.36 4.60 -1.85
CA ARG A 235 16.27 3.97 -1.07
C ARG A 235 15.00 3.82 -1.90
N ASN A 236 14.71 4.80 -2.77
CA ASN A 236 13.49 4.83 -3.61
C ASN A 236 13.57 3.97 -4.90
N ALA A 237 14.75 3.43 -5.24
CA ALA A 237 14.87 2.36 -6.25
C ALA A 237 14.30 1.00 -5.76
N THR A 238 13.90 0.91 -4.50
CA THR A 238 13.16 -0.21 -3.93
C THR A 238 11.87 0.32 -3.30
N ALA A 239 10.78 0.37 -4.09
CA ALA A 239 9.45 0.50 -3.50
C ALA A 239 9.25 -0.63 -2.46
N PRO A 240 8.65 -0.36 -1.29
CA PRO A 240 8.31 -1.40 -0.34
C PRO A 240 7.18 -2.25 -0.93
N GLY A 241 7.58 -3.27 -1.69
CA GLY A 241 6.71 -4.39 -2.01
C GLY A 241 6.26 -5.05 -0.72
N THR A 242 5.06 -5.62 -0.74
CA THR A 242 4.45 -6.44 0.30
C THR A 242 5.17 -7.77 0.54
N THR A 243 6.48 -7.83 0.30
CA THR A 243 7.34 -8.97 0.53
C THR A 243 7.67 -9.08 2.02
N ALA A 244 7.98 -10.28 2.50
CA ALA A 244 8.52 -10.49 3.85
C ALA A 244 9.70 -9.54 4.15
N GLU A 245 10.50 -9.21 3.13
CA GLU A 245 11.60 -8.25 3.23
C GLU A 245 11.14 -6.80 3.48
N GLY A 246 10.03 -6.36 2.88
CA GLY A 246 9.44 -5.04 3.12
C GLY A 246 8.95 -4.89 4.57
N ARG A 247 8.25 -5.93 5.07
CA ARG A 247 7.85 -6.04 6.47
C ARG A 247 9.07 -6.01 7.40
N ASP A 248 10.10 -6.80 7.12
CA ASP A 248 11.29 -6.88 7.97
C ASP A 248 12.08 -5.57 7.99
N ARG A 249 12.10 -4.81 6.88
CA ARG A 249 12.66 -3.46 6.85
C ARG A 249 11.84 -2.50 7.71
N GLY A 250 10.52 -2.55 7.61
CA GLY A 250 9.62 -1.73 8.43
C GLY A 250 9.78 -2.00 9.92
N VAL A 251 9.85 -3.27 10.32
CA VAL A 251 10.13 -3.69 11.71
C VAL A 251 11.47 -3.13 12.19
N ARG A 252 12.55 -3.26 11.40
CA ARG A 252 13.86 -2.70 11.79
C ARG A 252 13.85 -1.17 11.92
N ALA A 253 13.08 -0.47 11.11
CA ALA A 253 12.95 0.99 11.22
C ALA A 253 12.21 1.39 12.50
N LEU A 254 11.08 0.73 12.75
CA LEU A 254 10.27 0.95 13.95
C LEU A 254 11.02 0.60 15.24
N VAL A 255 11.78 -0.50 15.25
CA VAL A 255 12.62 -0.87 16.40
C VAL A 255 13.64 0.22 16.71
N ARG A 256 14.30 0.81 15.69
CA ARG A 256 15.23 1.93 15.91
C ARG A 256 14.51 3.16 16.45
N HIS A 257 13.32 3.47 15.95
CA HIS A 257 12.50 4.56 16.48
C HIS A 257 12.19 4.34 17.97
N LEU A 258 11.62 3.19 18.31
CA LEU A 258 11.24 2.82 19.67
C LEU A 258 12.40 2.77 20.66
N THR A 259 13.62 2.42 20.24
CA THR A 259 14.79 2.46 21.14
C THR A 259 15.10 3.84 21.70
N VAL A 260 14.71 4.91 21.00
CA VAL A 260 14.92 6.29 21.46
C VAL A 260 13.95 6.66 22.59
N ALA A 261 12.76 6.08 22.61
CA ALA A 261 11.75 6.30 23.65
C ALA A 261 12.07 5.56 24.97
N ILE A 262 13.09 4.68 24.98
CA ILE A 262 13.47 3.93 26.18
C ILE A 262 14.63 4.62 26.88
N ASP A 263 14.42 5.06 28.11
CA ASP A 263 15.46 5.67 28.91
C ASP A 263 16.49 4.64 29.43
N PRO A 264 17.63 5.07 30.00
CA PRO A 264 18.63 4.15 30.54
C PRO A 264 18.12 3.22 31.66
N ALA A 265 17.13 3.67 32.43
CA ALA A 265 16.51 2.89 33.52
C ALA A 265 15.52 1.82 33.00
N GLY A 266 15.14 1.88 31.71
CA GLY A 266 14.15 0.98 31.12
C GLY A 266 12.73 1.55 31.21
N HIS A 267 12.58 2.86 31.31
CA HIS A 267 11.31 3.56 31.24
C HIS A 267 10.96 3.88 29.79
N VAL A 268 9.69 3.76 29.42
CA VAL A 268 9.20 4.33 28.15
C VAL A 268 8.77 5.77 28.42
N ASP A 269 9.53 6.73 27.90
CA ASP A 269 9.29 8.16 28.06
C ASP A 269 8.40 8.67 26.92
N ASP A 270 7.16 9.02 27.25
CA ASP A 270 6.21 9.66 26.34
C ASP A 270 5.26 10.58 27.12
N ARG A 271 4.63 11.54 26.43
CA ARG A 271 3.74 12.53 27.05
C ARG A 271 2.32 12.41 26.50
N CYS A 272 1.35 12.59 27.39
CA CYS A 272 -0.05 12.66 26.98
C CYS A 272 -0.28 13.95 26.19
N ASP A 273 -1.01 13.81 25.08
CA ASP A 273 -1.41 14.95 24.26
C ASP A 273 -2.38 15.88 25.01
N SER A 274 -2.32 17.17 24.68
CA SER A 274 -3.16 18.18 25.29
C SER A 274 -4.62 18.08 24.87
N ARG A 275 -5.52 18.38 25.80
CA ARG A 275 -6.98 18.30 25.57
C ARG A 275 -7.71 19.60 25.83
N VAL A 276 -8.85 19.74 25.15
CA VAL A 276 -9.74 20.90 25.25
C VAL A 276 -10.32 21.04 26.66
N LEU A 277 -10.80 19.94 27.27
CA LEU A 277 -11.47 19.97 28.57
C LEU A 277 -10.58 20.55 29.68
N GLU A 278 -9.39 19.98 29.86
CA GLU A 278 -8.45 20.40 30.90
C GLU A 278 -7.95 21.81 30.65
N THR A 279 -7.66 22.15 29.39
CA THR A 279 -7.22 23.49 29.01
C THR A 279 -8.28 24.55 29.31
N ALA A 280 -9.55 24.28 28.97
CA ALA A 280 -10.67 25.18 29.25
C ALA A 280 -10.91 25.34 30.75
N LEU A 281 -10.85 24.25 31.52
CA LEU A 281 -11.02 24.28 32.98
C LEU A 281 -9.90 25.05 33.69
N LEU A 282 -8.64 24.90 33.26
CA LEU A 282 -7.52 25.68 33.80
C LEU A 282 -7.65 27.16 33.45
N LEU A 283 -7.98 27.47 32.20
CA LEU A 283 -8.19 28.85 31.76
C LEU A 283 -9.31 29.53 32.55
N ALA A 284 -10.43 28.84 32.78
CA ALA A 284 -11.52 29.34 33.61
C ALA A 284 -11.06 29.59 35.05
N LEU A 285 -10.30 28.67 35.64
CA LEU A 285 -9.80 28.82 37.01
C LEU A 285 -8.82 30.01 37.14
N LEU A 286 -7.91 30.18 36.18
CA LEU A 286 -6.95 31.28 36.16
C LEU A 286 -7.63 32.64 36.01
N ARG A 287 -8.64 32.73 35.13
CA ARG A 287 -9.47 33.94 34.96
C ARG A 287 -10.22 34.28 36.25
N ASP A 288 -10.82 33.28 36.89
CA ASP A 288 -11.54 33.43 38.15
C ASP A 288 -10.65 33.81 39.34
N GLN A 289 -9.35 33.54 39.28
CA GLN A 289 -8.37 33.95 40.28
C GLN A 289 -7.60 35.22 39.92
N GLY A 290 -7.73 35.71 38.67
CA GLY A 290 -6.91 36.81 38.17
C GLY A 290 -5.41 36.50 38.16
N ALA A 291 -5.04 35.23 37.93
CA ALA A 291 -3.66 34.73 38.06
C ALA A 291 -3.03 34.36 36.69
N GLU A 292 -1.70 34.45 36.59
CA GLU A 292 -0.90 34.06 35.43
C GLU A 292 -1.41 34.55 34.06
N PRO A 293 -1.43 35.87 33.77
CA PRO A 293 -1.95 36.41 32.51
C PRO A 293 -1.28 35.84 31.25
N GLY A 294 0.02 35.53 31.33
CA GLY A 294 0.75 34.92 30.22
C GLY A 294 0.27 33.51 29.89
N GLU A 295 0.00 32.69 30.92
CA GLU A 295 -0.57 31.36 30.71
C GLU A 295 -2.01 31.46 30.19
N GLN A 296 -2.83 32.40 30.68
CA GLN A 296 -4.16 32.63 30.13
C GLN A 296 -4.14 32.89 28.62
N GLU A 297 -3.17 33.66 28.12
CA GLU A 297 -3.00 33.92 26.69
C GLU A 297 -2.63 32.65 25.91
N ARG A 298 -1.70 31.84 26.45
CA ARG A 298 -1.28 30.56 25.86
C ARG A 298 -2.45 29.59 25.75
N LEU A 299 -3.18 29.34 26.85
CA LEU A 299 -4.34 28.44 26.86
C LEU A 299 -5.45 28.95 25.91
N THR A 300 -5.66 30.27 25.84
CA THR A 300 -6.61 30.86 24.89
C THR A 300 -6.21 30.59 23.44
N ARG A 301 -4.91 30.69 23.13
CA ARG A 301 -4.36 30.40 21.80
C ARG A 301 -4.59 28.94 21.41
N PHE A 302 -4.34 27.99 22.32
CA PHE A 302 -4.60 26.57 22.09
C PHE A 302 -6.08 26.32 21.70
N LEU A 303 -7.02 26.83 22.51
CA LEU A 303 -8.45 26.66 22.26
C LEU A 303 -8.89 27.32 20.95
N ALA A 304 -8.40 28.53 20.66
CA ALA A 304 -8.70 29.23 19.43
C ALA A 304 -8.14 28.50 18.19
N HIS A 305 -6.96 27.91 18.30
CA HIS A 305 -6.33 27.15 17.21
C HIS A 305 -7.07 25.83 16.92
N ARG A 306 -7.58 25.15 17.95
CA ARG A 306 -8.35 23.90 17.79
C ARG A 306 -9.77 24.12 17.28
N ARG A 307 -10.35 25.32 17.49
CA ARG A 307 -11.77 25.60 17.18
C ARG A 307 -12.22 25.31 15.74
N PRO A 308 -11.46 25.64 14.66
CA PRO A 308 -11.89 25.43 13.28
C PRO A 308 -12.09 23.96 12.88
N GLY A 309 -11.47 23.01 13.61
CA GLY A 309 -11.62 21.56 13.38
C GLY A 309 -12.42 20.84 14.47
N ALA A 310 -12.81 21.52 15.55
CA ALA A 310 -13.54 20.92 16.65
C ALA A 310 -15.02 20.68 16.31
N SER A 311 -15.56 19.56 16.76
CA SER A 311 -16.99 19.22 16.67
C SER A 311 -17.49 18.62 17.99
N GLY A 312 -18.81 18.47 18.13
CA GLY A 312 -19.42 17.84 19.32
C GLY A 312 -19.03 18.51 20.64
N ILE A 313 -18.49 17.74 21.57
CA ILE A 313 -18.17 18.19 22.93
C ILE A 313 -17.00 19.19 22.95
N ASP A 314 -15.99 19.03 22.11
CA ASP A 314 -14.84 19.94 22.09
C ASP A 314 -15.22 21.33 21.59
N ALA A 315 -16.04 21.40 20.53
CA ALA A 315 -16.56 22.68 20.06
C ALA A 315 -17.39 23.40 21.14
N LEU A 316 -18.25 22.65 21.85
CA LEU A 316 -19.04 23.18 22.94
C LEU A 316 -18.17 23.71 24.09
N LEU A 317 -17.15 22.97 24.50
CA LEU A 317 -16.26 23.38 25.60
C LEU A 317 -15.41 24.60 25.23
N ILE A 318 -14.93 24.68 23.98
CA ILE A 318 -14.22 25.86 23.48
C ILE A 318 -15.15 27.08 23.48
N ASP A 319 -16.35 26.95 22.90
CA ASP A 319 -17.31 28.06 22.81
C ASP A 319 -17.76 28.50 24.20
N ALA A 320 -18.03 27.57 25.12
CA ALA A 320 -18.37 27.88 26.50
C ALA A 320 -17.25 28.64 27.24
N CYS A 321 -15.99 28.38 26.90
CA CYS A 321 -14.84 29.02 27.53
C CYS A 321 -14.45 30.37 26.88
N LEU A 322 -14.55 30.47 25.54
CA LEU A 322 -14.12 31.65 24.77
C LEU A 322 -15.25 32.67 24.55
N ASP A 323 -16.50 32.23 24.46
CA ASP A 323 -17.70 33.09 24.38
C ASP A 323 -18.80 32.57 25.35
N PRO A 324 -18.58 32.74 26.67
CA PRO A 324 -19.48 32.21 27.68
C PRO A 324 -20.90 32.80 27.56
N SER A 325 -21.01 34.08 27.21
CA SER A 325 -22.31 34.78 27.13
C SER A 325 -23.21 34.26 26.03
N ALA A 326 -22.67 33.94 24.85
CA ALA A 326 -23.45 33.40 23.74
C ALA A 326 -23.81 31.91 23.92
N THR A 327 -23.12 31.22 24.84
CA THR A 327 -23.22 29.77 25.01
C THR A 327 -24.10 29.37 26.19
N ALA A 328 -24.15 30.18 27.25
CA ALA A 328 -24.84 29.88 28.51
C ALA A 328 -26.30 29.40 28.34
N ASP A 329 -27.09 30.09 27.50
CA ASP A 329 -28.51 29.78 27.29
C ASP A 329 -28.75 28.51 26.45
N ARG A 330 -27.79 28.12 25.62
CA ARG A 330 -27.90 26.98 24.69
C ARG A 330 -27.22 25.71 25.21
N ALA A 331 -26.29 25.85 26.16
CA ALA A 331 -25.51 24.77 26.72
C ALA A 331 -26.37 23.62 27.33
N PRO A 332 -27.48 23.86 28.06
CA PRO A 332 -28.28 22.79 28.65
C PRO A 332 -28.92 21.84 27.62
N ASP A 333 -29.40 22.39 26.51
CA ASP A 333 -30.01 21.60 25.42
C ASP A 333 -28.97 20.75 24.69
N ILE A 334 -27.79 21.32 24.43
CA ILE A 334 -26.68 20.63 23.77
C ILE A 334 -26.10 19.54 24.70
N ALA A 335 -25.95 19.83 26.00
CA ALA A 335 -25.50 18.88 27.00
C ALA A 335 -26.45 17.70 27.15
N SER A 336 -27.76 17.94 27.08
CA SER A 336 -28.78 16.88 27.12
C SER A 336 -28.67 15.92 25.93
N GLY A 337 -28.39 16.44 24.72
CA GLY A 337 -28.12 15.62 23.53
C GLY A 337 -26.84 14.79 23.65
N LEU A 338 -25.77 15.36 24.20
CA LEU A 338 -24.50 14.66 24.45
C LEU A 338 -24.60 13.61 25.57
N SER A 339 -25.37 13.88 26.63
CA SER A 339 -25.59 12.95 27.74
C SER A 339 -26.29 11.65 27.33
N VAL A 340 -27.14 11.66 26.29
CA VAL A 340 -27.72 10.43 25.72
C VAL A 340 -26.65 9.55 25.08
N ALA A 341 -25.64 10.14 24.43
CA ALA A 341 -24.50 9.41 23.86
C ALA A 341 -23.55 8.88 24.96
N VAL A 342 -23.27 9.68 25.98
CA VAL A 342 -22.44 9.30 27.14
C VAL A 342 -23.07 8.17 27.98
N SER A 343 -24.41 8.10 28.03
CA SER A 343 -25.14 7.13 28.85
C SER A 343 -25.23 5.73 28.25
N ARG A 344 -25.07 5.56 26.92
CA ARG A 344 -25.24 4.26 26.23
C ARG A 344 -24.06 3.28 26.43
N GLY A 345 -22.91 3.73 26.91
CA GLY A 345 -21.68 2.91 27.01
C GLY A 345 -21.08 2.81 28.41
N THR A 346 -21.89 2.93 29.47
CA THR A 346 -21.36 2.81 30.85
C THR A 346 -22.32 2.06 31.75
N ALA A 347 -21.93 0.87 32.22
CA ALA A 347 -22.66 0.12 33.23
C ALA A 347 -22.87 0.97 34.50
N GLY A 348 -24.08 1.52 34.68
CA GLY A 348 -24.59 2.09 35.94
C GLY A 348 -24.08 3.47 36.39
N ARG A 349 -23.03 4.06 35.80
CA ARG A 349 -22.48 5.38 36.21
C ARG A 349 -22.83 6.57 35.31
N GLY A 350 -23.66 6.39 34.29
CA GLY A 350 -24.02 7.42 33.30
C GLY A 350 -24.60 8.72 33.91
N ARG A 351 -25.36 8.60 35.01
CA ARG A 351 -25.90 9.77 35.72
C ARG A 351 -24.81 10.68 36.26
N LEU A 352 -23.81 10.14 36.96
CA LEU A 352 -22.72 10.93 37.55
C LEU A 352 -21.93 11.67 36.46
N LYS A 353 -21.67 11.03 35.32
CA LYS A 353 -20.96 11.64 34.19
C LYS A 353 -21.74 12.79 33.55
N SER A 354 -23.06 12.60 33.38
CA SER A 354 -23.95 13.66 32.91
C SER A 354 -24.01 14.84 33.88
N VAL A 355 -23.95 14.58 35.19
CA VAL A 355 -23.84 15.64 36.21
C VAL A 355 -22.50 16.37 36.06
N MET A 356 -21.37 15.63 35.98
CA MET A 356 -20.04 16.24 35.84
C MET A 356 -19.91 17.12 34.59
N LEU A 357 -20.44 16.69 33.43
CA LEU A 357 -20.42 17.51 32.22
C LEU A 357 -21.18 18.83 32.41
N ARG A 358 -22.35 18.79 33.04
CA ARG A 358 -23.12 20.00 33.37
C ARG A 358 -22.38 20.88 34.37
N THR A 359 -21.72 20.28 35.36
CA THR A 359 -20.84 21.01 36.29
C THR A 359 -19.70 21.72 35.55
N VAL A 360 -19.06 21.07 34.58
CA VAL A 360 -18.03 21.71 33.74
C VAL A 360 -18.60 22.88 32.95
N LEU A 361 -19.74 22.70 32.27
CA LEU A 361 -20.37 23.79 31.52
C LEU A 361 -20.76 24.97 32.41
N HIS A 362 -21.21 24.70 33.64
CA HIS A 362 -21.46 25.73 34.63
C HIS A 362 -20.18 26.51 34.98
N LEU A 363 -19.06 25.80 35.19
CA LEU A 363 -17.76 26.44 35.46
C LEU A 363 -17.25 27.28 34.28
N LEU A 364 -17.53 26.88 33.04
CA LEU A 364 -17.03 27.57 31.84
C LEU A 364 -17.90 28.78 31.44
N CYS A 365 -19.23 28.61 31.43
CA CYS A 365 -20.16 29.62 30.89
C CYS A 365 -21.32 30.00 31.82
N GLY A 366 -21.37 29.48 33.05
CA GLY A 366 -22.43 29.80 34.00
C GLY A 366 -23.78 29.15 33.68
N SER A 367 -23.82 28.09 32.88
CA SER A 367 -25.06 27.35 32.58
C SER A 367 -25.77 26.91 33.88
N ALA A 368 -27.10 26.98 33.90
CA ALA A 368 -27.89 26.64 35.09
C ALA A 368 -27.72 25.17 35.51
N LEU A 369 -27.67 24.93 36.82
CA LEU A 369 -27.64 23.60 37.43
C LEU A 369 -28.95 23.32 38.18
N ASP A 370 -29.39 22.05 38.16
CA ASP A 370 -30.56 21.58 38.89
C ASP A 370 -30.15 20.97 40.25
N ASP A 371 -30.94 21.25 41.28
CA ASP A 371 -30.76 20.74 42.65
C ASP A 371 -30.97 19.21 42.71
N SER A 372 -31.83 18.66 41.85
CA SER A 372 -32.10 17.22 41.73
C SER A 372 -30.91 16.42 41.19
N ASP A 373 -29.95 17.09 40.57
CA ASP A 373 -28.71 16.50 40.04
C ASP A 373 -27.55 16.52 41.05
N MET A 374 -27.73 17.17 42.20
CA MET A 374 -26.69 17.23 43.24
C MET A 374 -26.39 15.82 43.78
N PRO A 375 -25.11 15.39 43.77
CA PRO A 375 -24.73 14.08 44.32
C PRO A 375 -25.03 13.98 45.81
N ALA A 376 -25.40 12.78 46.26
CA ALA A 376 -25.54 12.47 47.69
C ALA A 376 -24.19 12.61 48.42
N PRO A 377 -24.19 12.87 49.74
CA PRO A 377 -22.95 12.87 50.53
C PRO A 377 -22.23 11.52 50.39
N ALA A 378 -20.94 11.54 50.08
CA ALA A 378 -20.14 10.32 49.97
C ALA A 378 -19.74 9.81 51.37
N GLY A 379 -19.92 8.52 51.61
CA GLY A 379 -19.25 7.81 52.71
C GLY A 379 -17.86 7.35 52.25
N PRO A 380 -16.84 7.32 53.14
CA PRO A 380 -15.45 7.04 52.75
C PRO A 380 -15.17 5.56 52.41
N GLU A 381 -16.10 4.64 52.65
CA GLU A 381 -15.89 3.21 52.47
C GLU A 381 -16.41 2.72 51.10
N GLY A 382 -15.54 2.05 50.34
CA GLY A 382 -15.92 1.30 49.14
C GLY A 382 -15.95 2.08 47.81
N ILE A 383 -15.36 3.29 47.74
CA ILE A 383 -15.22 4.07 46.50
C ILE A 383 -13.75 4.46 46.25
N THR A 384 -13.40 4.73 44.99
CA THR A 384 -12.04 5.18 44.63
C THR A 384 -11.77 6.61 45.08
N THR A 385 -10.50 6.95 45.33
CA THR A 385 -10.08 8.31 45.69
C THR A 385 -10.49 9.35 44.63
N TYR A 386 -10.41 9.01 43.35
CA TYR A 386 -10.91 9.82 42.25
C TYR A 386 -12.42 10.09 42.36
N THR A 387 -13.19 9.04 42.66
CA THR A 387 -14.65 9.16 42.77
C THR A 387 -15.03 10.03 43.98
N ASP A 388 -14.30 9.90 45.09
CA ASP A 388 -14.48 10.73 46.28
C ASP A 388 -14.26 12.22 45.96
N VAL A 389 -13.15 12.55 45.28
CA VAL A 389 -12.87 13.92 44.82
C VAL A 389 -13.94 14.42 43.85
N HIS A 390 -14.32 13.63 42.83
CA HIS A 390 -15.36 14.04 41.88
C HIS A 390 -16.72 14.29 42.55
N LEU A 391 -17.16 13.42 43.46
CA LEU A 391 -18.43 13.56 44.17
C LEU A 391 -18.43 14.80 45.08
N LEU A 392 -17.37 14.98 45.88
CA LEU A 392 -17.23 16.13 46.76
C LEU A 392 -17.17 17.45 45.97
N SER A 393 -16.35 17.50 44.91
CA SER A 393 -16.22 18.69 44.07
C SER A 393 -17.54 19.06 43.40
N THR A 394 -18.18 18.07 42.76
CA THR A 394 -19.47 18.27 42.08
C THR A 394 -20.55 18.74 43.05
N ARG A 395 -20.63 18.13 44.23
CA ARG A 395 -21.58 18.50 45.28
C ARG A 395 -21.35 19.93 45.79
N ILE A 396 -20.10 20.32 46.05
CA ILE A 396 -19.75 21.68 46.47
C ILE A 396 -20.13 22.71 45.40
N ILE A 397 -19.80 22.45 44.13
CA ILE A 397 -20.11 23.35 43.02
C ILE A 397 -21.63 23.49 42.84
N HIS A 398 -22.37 22.38 42.81
CA HIS A 398 -23.84 22.41 42.71
C HIS A 398 -24.50 23.16 43.89
N ALA A 399 -24.06 22.89 45.12
CA ALA A 399 -24.60 23.55 46.30
C ALA A 399 -24.37 25.07 46.26
N HIS A 400 -23.21 25.52 45.75
CA HIS A 400 -22.94 26.95 45.58
C HIS A 400 -23.79 27.55 44.45
N ALA A 401 -23.84 26.90 43.29
CA ALA A 401 -24.60 27.34 42.11
C ALA A 401 -26.11 27.47 42.40
N CYS A 402 -26.66 26.56 43.21
CA CYS A 402 -28.08 26.56 43.60
C CYS A 402 -28.38 27.47 44.82
N GLY A 403 -27.40 28.25 45.29
CA GLY A 403 -27.58 29.17 46.43
C GLY A 403 -27.76 28.49 47.79
N ARG A 404 -27.29 27.25 47.94
CA ARG A 404 -27.42 26.43 49.16
C ARG A 404 -26.08 25.86 49.68
N PRO A 405 -25.00 26.65 49.81
CA PRO A 405 -23.69 26.14 50.23
C PRO A 405 -23.67 25.53 51.66
N HIS A 406 -24.68 25.83 52.47
CA HIS A 406 -24.85 25.30 53.83
C HIS A 406 -25.25 23.80 53.88
N THR A 407 -25.66 23.21 52.75
CA THR A 407 -26.00 21.77 52.65
C THR A 407 -24.76 20.88 52.58
N VAL A 408 -23.58 21.48 52.38
CA VAL A 408 -22.28 20.80 52.46
C VAL A 408 -21.65 21.11 53.81
N THR A 409 -21.31 20.07 54.55
CA THR A 409 -20.71 20.15 55.88
C THR A 409 -19.24 20.59 55.83
N ASP A 410 -18.72 21.12 56.94
CA ASP A 410 -17.29 21.42 57.05
C ASP A 410 -16.43 20.16 56.93
N ALA A 411 -16.91 19.02 57.41
CA ALA A 411 -16.23 17.74 57.27
C ALA A 411 -16.04 17.34 55.79
N GLU A 412 -17.05 17.53 54.94
CA GLU A 412 -16.94 17.28 53.49
C GLU A 412 -15.92 18.23 52.82
N ARG A 413 -15.93 19.52 53.18
CA ARG A 413 -14.96 20.50 52.64
C ARG A 413 -13.53 20.19 53.07
N ASP A 414 -13.33 19.88 54.34
CA ASP A 414 -12.01 19.58 54.89
C ASP A 414 -11.49 18.24 54.35
N ARG A 415 -12.38 17.28 54.09
CA ARG A 415 -12.06 16.03 53.41
C ARG A 415 -11.53 16.27 51.99
N LEU A 416 -12.18 17.13 51.19
CA LEU A 416 -11.70 17.46 49.84
C LEU A 416 -10.30 18.10 49.89
N VAL A 417 -10.09 19.08 50.77
CA VAL A 417 -8.77 19.74 50.95
C VAL A 417 -7.71 18.72 51.38
N SER A 418 -8.05 17.82 52.30
CA SER A 418 -7.16 16.75 52.76
C SER A 418 -6.76 15.82 51.62
N LEU A 419 -7.72 15.36 50.82
CA LEU A 419 -7.47 14.49 49.66
C LEU A 419 -6.53 15.14 48.66
N LEU A 420 -6.80 16.39 48.27
CA LEU A 420 -5.95 17.13 47.32
C LEU A 420 -4.55 17.40 47.88
N SER A 421 -4.41 17.58 49.21
CA SER A 421 -3.12 17.79 49.87
C SER A 421 -2.23 16.53 49.89
N LEU A 422 -2.81 15.33 49.79
CA LEU A 422 -2.05 14.07 49.72
C LEU A 422 -1.27 13.92 48.41
N GLY A 423 -1.59 14.68 47.34
CA GLY A 423 -0.95 14.56 46.02
C GLY A 423 0.32 15.39 45.82
N ARG A 424 0.82 16.10 46.85
CA ARG A 424 1.92 17.09 46.75
C ARG A 424 3.28 16.56 46.30
N THR A 425 3.46 15.25 46.19
CA THR A 425 4.72 14.63 45.77
C THR A 425 4.83 14.44 44.26
N ARG A 426 3.76 14.71 43.49
CA ARG A 426 3.70 14.56 42.02
C ARG A 426 3.43 15.89 41.32
N MET A 427 3.65 15.95 40.00
CA MET A 427 3.24 17.11 39.19
C MET A 427 1.71 17.28 39.25
N LEU A 428 0.95 16.26 38.84
CA LEU A 428 -0.51 16.24 38.96
C LEU A 428 -0.98 15.29 40.06
N TRP A 429 -2.12 15.63 40.68
CA TRP A 429 -2.75 14.83 41.73
C TRP A 429 -3.17 13.46 41.18
N GLU A 430 -2.52 12.38 41.68
CA GLU A 430 -2.68 11.02 41.14
C GLU A 430 -2.62 11.01 39.59
N ALA A 431 -1.69 11.77 39.01
CA ALA A 431 -1.53 11.95 37.56
C ALA A 431 -2.68 12.65 36.80
N SER A 432 -3.82 12.97 37.41
CA SER A 432 -5.02 13.45 36.70
C SER A 432 -5.24 14.96 36.78
N ALA A 433 -5.13 15.64 35.64
CA ALA A 433 -5.45 17.07 35.52
C ALA A 433 -6.94 17.34 35.77
N THR A 434 -7.85 16.56 35.17
CA THR A 434 -9.31 16.75 35.29
C THR A 434 -9.76 16.71 36.75
N THR A 435 -9.30 15.71 37.48
CA THR A 435 -9.70 15.48 38.88
C THR A 435 -9.19 16.61 39.77
N GLN A 436 -7.94 17.01 39.57
CA GLN A 436 -7.33 18.13 40.27
C GLN A 436 -8.07 19.44 39.98
N LEU A 437 -8.33 19.75 38.70
CA LEU A 437 -9.01 20.97 38.28
C LEU A 437 -10.42 21.09 38.88
N LEU A 438 -11.22 20.03 38.83
CA LEU A 438 -12.54 20.02 39.47
C LEU A 438 -12.44 20.21 40.99
N GLY A 439 -11.46 19.55 41.63
CA GLY A 439 -11.07 19.76 43.02
C GLY A 439 -10.79 21.22 43.36
N LEU A 440 -9.92 21.87 42.59
CA LEU A 440 -9.49 23.24 42.83
C LEU A 440 -10.63 24.24 42.60
N HIS A 441 -11.48 24.03 41.59
CA HIS A 441 -12.70 24.83 41.40
C HIS A 441 -13.63 24.78 42.61
N ALA A 442 -13.83 23.59 43.20
CA ALA A 442 -14.64 23.43 44.40
C ALA A 442 -13.97 24.00 45.67
N VAL A 443 -12.65 23.84 45.82
CA VAL A 443 -11.88 24.46 46.91
C VAL A 443 -11.96 25.98 46.82
N ARG A 444 -11.85 26.58 45.63
CA ARG A 444 -12.01 28.03 45.43
C ARG A 444 -13.36 28.53 45.97
N LEU A 445 -14.46 27.81 45.71
CA LEU A 445 -15.81 28.20 46.13
C LEU A 445 -16.05 28.05 47.64
N SER A 446 -15.34 27.12 48.30
CA SER A 446 -15.62 26.72 49.70
C SER A 446 -14.53 27.12 50.71
N ARG A 447 -13.28 27.19 50.26
CA ARG A 447 -12.05 27.47 51.02
C ARG A 447 -11.03 28.25 50.15
N PRO A 448 -11.34 29.47 49.66
CA PRO A 448 -10.50 30.20 48.71
C PRO A 448 -9.07 30.52 49.17
N GLY A 449 -8.79 30.47 50.49
CA GLY A 449 -7.46 30.68 51.05
C GLY A 449 -6.68 29.39 51.36
N ALA A 450 -7.16 28.22 50.94
CA ALA A 450 -6.48 26.97 51.23
C ALA A 450 -5.15 26.87 50.44
N PRO A 451 -4.00 26.56 51.08
CA PRO A 451 -2.70 26.46 50.38
C PRO A 451 -2.65 25.45 49.24
N VAL A 452 -3.59 24.50 49.21
CA VAL A 452 -3.71 23.50 48.13
C VAL A 452 -4.15 24.14 46.80
N LEU A 453 -4.82 25.30 46.84
CA LEU A 453 -5.26 26.01 45.63
C LEU A 453 -4.09 26.65 44.89
N GLU A 454 -3.24 27.38 45.59
CA GLU A 454 -2.06 28.05 45.02
C GLU A 454 -1.03 27.04 44.50
N ASP A 455 -0.67 26.05 45.33
CA ASP A 455 0.25 24.97 44.95
C ASP A 455 -0.29 24.14 43.77
N GLY A 456 -1.60 23.88 43.75
CA GLY A 456 -2.25 23.16 42.67
C GLY A 456 -2.25 23.92 41.33
N LEU A 457 -2.49 25.23 41.36
CA LEU A 457 -2.45 26.09 40.18
C LEU A 457 -1.05 26.15 39.57
N LEU A 458 -0.03 26.37 40.40
CA LEU A 458 1.36 26.40 39.96
C LEU A 458 1.74 25.13 39.20
N ARG A 459 1.39 23.96 39.74
CA ARG A 459 1.69 22.67 39.13
C ARG A 459 0.95 22.44 37.82
N LEU A 460 -0.32 22.84 37.74
CA LEU A 460 -1.09 22.76 36.49
C LEU A 460 -0.50 23.64 35.39
N CYS A 461 -0.01 24.85 35.73
CA CYS A 461 0.71 25.70 34.78
C CYS A 461 2.03 25.05 34.32
N LEU A 462 2.76 24.37 35.23
CA LEU A 462 3.97 23.63 34.88
C LEU A 462 3.69 22.38 34.02
N ALA A 463 2.48 21.82 34.10
CA ALA A 463 2.05 20.67 33.32
C ALA A 463 1.60 21.03 31.88
N VAL A 464 1.49 22.32 31.55
CA VAL A 464 1.16 22.77 30.18
C VAL A 464 2.22 22.27 29.21
N ASN A 465 1.76 21.64 28.14
CA ASN A 465 2.62 21.08 27.09
C ASN A 465 3.18 22.19 26.17
N GLY A 466 4.09 21.80 25.27
CA GLY A 466 4.70 22.72 24.31
C GLY A 466 3.72 23.28 23.27
N ASP A 467 2.54 22.68 23.13
CA ASP A 467 1.47 23.12 22.24
C ASP A 467 0.51 24.13 22.89
N ASP A 468 0.85 24.64 24.08
CA ASP A 468 0.05 25.56 24.89
C ASP A 468 -1.23 24.96 25.50
N GLY A 469 -1.43 23.64 25.43
CA GLY A 469 -2.57 22.95 26.05
C GLY A 469 -2.20 22.17 27.31
N VAL A 470 -3.21 21.71 28.04
CA VAL A 470 -3.08 20.90 29.26
C VAL A 470 -3.38 19.43 28.94
N PRO A 471 -2.50 18.48 29.32
CA PRO A 471 -2.76 17.06 29.12
C PRO A 471 -3.83 16.52 30.07
N PHE A 472 -4.43 15.38 29.70
CA PHE A 472 -5.30 14.64 30.63
C PHE A 472 -4.52 14.07 31.81
N LEU A 473 -3.40 13.41 31.49
CA LEU A 473 -2.50 12.75 32.44
C LEU A 473 -1.09 13.35 32.34
N ASP A 474 -0.40 13.50 33.46
CA ASP A 474 1.03 13.86 33.41
C ASP A 474 1.94 12.67 33.06
N SER A 475 1.50 11.44 33.38
CA SER A 475 2.25 10.21 33.12
C SER A 475 1.32 8.99 33.17
N GLN A 476 1.64 8.00 32.32
CA GLN A 476 1.10 6.64 32.33
C GLN A 476 2.25 5.61 32.20
N ASP A 477 3.41 5.99 32.72
CA ASP A 477 4.69 5.37 32.46
C ASP A 477 4.77 3.86 32.75
N LEU A 478 4.25 3.42 33.89
CA LEU A 478 4.33 2.05 34.34
C LEU A 478 3.46 1.14 33.47
N TRP A 479 2.26 1.60 33.11
CA TRP A 479 1.40 0.88 32.17
C TRP A 479 2.01 0.85 30.76
N LEU A 480 2.51 1.98 30.24
CA LEU A 480 3.18 2.04 28.93
C LEU A 480 4.41 1.14 28.87
N THR A 481 5.23 1.15 29.92
CA THR A 481 6.43 0.30 30.02
C THR A 481 6.07 -1.18 30.02
N ALA A 482 4.99 -1.58 30.71
CA ALA A 482 4.54 -2.97 30.70
C ALA A 482 3.99 -3.40 29.33
N VAL A 483 3.20 -2.56 28.66
CA VAL A 483 2.65 -2.84 27.32
C VAL A 483 3.76 -2.89 26.27
N ALA A 484 4.71 -1.94 26.31
CA ALA A 484 5.90 -1.95 25.46
C ALA A 484 6.76 -3.20 25.73
N GLY A 485 7.01 -3.53 26.99
CA GLY A 485 7.80 -4.69 27.39
C GLY A 485 7.23 -6.01 26.83
N LEU A 486 5.91 -6.17 26.84
CA LEU A 486 5.22 -7.29 26.19
C LEU A 486 5.48 -7.33 24.68
N ALA A 487 5.32 -6.20 24.00
CA ALA A 487 5.56 -6.09 22.56
C ALA A 487 7.04 -6.33 22.18
N PHE A 488 7.97 -5.97 23.06
CA PHE A 488 9.42 -6.07 22.83
C PHE A 488 9.96 -7.48 23.13
N THR A 489 9.23 -8.25 23.93
CA THR A 489 9.64 -9.62 24.29
C THR A 489 9.82 -10.48 23.03
N GLY A 490 10.99 -11.13 22.95
CA GLY A 490 11.40 -11.94 21.80
C GLY A 490 11.90 -11.15 20.57
N GLU A 491 12.05 -9.82 20.65
CA GLU A 491 12.69 -9.02 19.61
C GLU A 491 14.17 -8.82 19.94
N ALA A 492 15.07 -9.30 19.07
CA ALA A 492 16.49 -9.46 19.41
C ALA A 492 17.18 -8.13 19.74
N ASP A 493 16.85 -7.08 18.98
CA ASP A 493 17.45 -5.75 19.12
C ASP A 493 16.92 -5.00 20.37
N LEU A 494 15.76 -5.40 20.90
CA LEU A 494 15.15 -4.82 22.11
C LEU A 494 15.39 -5.64 23.37
N ALA A 495 15.87 -6.88 23.23
CA ALA A 495 16.19 -7.76 24.35
C ALA A 495 17.09 -7.12 25.44
N PRO A 496 18.08 -6.26 25.12
CA PRO A 496 18.88 -5.58 26.14
C PRO A 496 18.08 -4.64 27.05
N TYR A 497 16.93 -4.14 26.62
CA TYR A 497 16.08 -3.21 27.37
C TYR A 497 15.05 -3.95 28.21
N VAL A 498 14.47 -5.02 27.67
CA VAL A 498 13.39 -5.81 28.29
C VAL A 498 13.70 -6.22 29.74
N GLY A 499 14.93 -6.69 30.01
CA GLY A 499 15.33 -7.06 31.37
C GLY A 499 15.33 -5.89 32.37
N ARG A 500 15.77 -4.69 31.94
CA ARG A 500 15.74 -3.48 32.78
C ARG A 500 14.33 -2.98 32.99
N MET A 501 13.51 -2.99 31.94
CA MET A 501 12.08 -2.65 32.01
C MET A 501 11.36 -3.55 33.02
N ALA A 502 11.60 -4.87 32.96
CA ALA A 502 10.98 -5.83 33.89
C ALA A 502 11.44 -5.64 35.33
N ASP A 503 12.73 -5.36 35.56
CA ASP A 503 13.25 -5.03 36.89
C ASP A 503 12.61 -3.75 37.45
N LEU A 504 12.44 -2.72 36.61
CA LEU A 504 11.78 -1.48 36.97
C LEU A 504 10.32 -1.71 37.35
N VAL A 505 9.56 -2.39 36.47
CA VAL A 505 8.15 -2.74 36.70
C VAL A 505 7.98 -3.51 38.01
N ALA A 506 8.80 -4.55 38.24
CA ALA A 506 8.73 -5.34 39.47
C ALA A 506 9.02 -4.49 40.72
N SER A 507 9.93 -3.52 40.63
CA SER A 507 10.29 -2.64 41.76
C SER A 507 9.20 -1.65 42.17
N TRP A 508 8.21 -1.41 41.30
CA TRP A 508 7.12 -0.45 41.52
C TRP A 508 5.78 -1.09 41.92
N GLN A 509 5.79 -2.37 42.30
CA GLN A 509 4.59 -3.00 42.85
C GLN A 509 4.20 -2.31 44.17
N ALA A 510 2.91 -1.99 44.30
CA ALA A 510 2.38 -1.44 45.54
C ALA A 510 2.25 -2.54 46.62
N SER A 511 2.11 -2.10 47.87
CA SER A 511 2.05 -3.01 49.03
C SER A 511 0.81 -3.90 49.08
N ASP A 512 -0.24 -3.56 48.34
CA ASP A 512 -1.44 -4.39 48.17
C ASP A 512 -1.27 -5.50 47.10
N GLY A 513 -0.12 -5.55 46.45
CA GLY A 513 0.21 -6.49 45.38
C GLY A 513 -0.23 -6.04 43.98
N GLY A 514 -0.91 -4.90 43.86
CA GLY A 514 -1.29 -4.31 42.57
C GLY A 514 -0.21 -3.35 42.04
N TRP A 515 -0.44 -2.82 40.84
CA TRP A 515 0.32 -1.70 40.27
C TRP A 515 -0.61 -0.54 39.95
N PRO A 516 -0.17 0.71 40.20
CA PRO A 516 -0.83 1.87 39.62
C PRO A 516 -0.38 2.08 38.17
N PHE A 517 -1.19 2.77 37.36
CA PHE A 517 -0.81 3.08 35.98
C PHE A 517 0.39 4.03 35.82
N ALA A 518 0.75 4.80 36.86
CA ALA A 518 1.95 5.64 36.85
C ALA A 518 2.74 5.68 38.16
N SER A 519 4.02 6.02 38.07
CA SER A 519 5.04 5.94 39.13
C SER A 519 4.79 6.84 40.35
N GLY A 520 4.59 6.29 41.54
CA GLY A 520 4.37 7.09 42.76
C GLY A 520 2.92 7.57 42.95
N MET A 521 1.98 6.95 42.24
CA MET A 521 0.57 6.95 42.57
C MET A 521 0.27 5.93 43.68
N ARG A 522 -0.88 6.11 44.35
CA ARG A 522 -1.32 5.17 45.41
C ARG A 522 -2.41 4.23 44.94
N GLN A 523 -3.30 4.70 44.09
CA GLN A 523 -4.43 3.91 43.63
C GLN A 523 -3.95 2.92 42.57
N THR A 524 -3.96 1.63 42.93
CA THR A 524 -3.75 0.52 42.01
C THR A 524 -5.01 0.20 41.22
N ASP A 525 -4.84 -0.45 40.08
CA ASP A 525 -5.94 -0.90 39.22
C ASP A 525 -5.67 -2.27 38.59
N VAL A 526 -6.75 -2.89 38.11
CA VAL A 526 -6.68 -4.21 37.48
C VAL A 526 -5.96 -4.16 36.13
N ASP A 527 -6.12 -3.10 35.34
CA ASP A 527 -5.54 -3.06 33.99
C ASP A 527 -4.02 -3.08 34.05
N THR A 528 -3.41 -2.15 34.78
CA THR A 528 -1.97 -2.09 34.95
C THR A 528 -1.44 -3.31 35.66
N THR A 529 -2.14 -3.80 36.69
CA THR A 529 -1.71 -5.03 37.38
C THR A 529 -1.66 -6.21 36.41
N THR A 530 -2.65 -6.36 35.53
CA THR A 530 -2.66 -7.45 34.54
C THR A 530 -1.55 -7.28 33.50
N ARG A 531 -1.34 -6.08 32.95
CA ARG A 531 -0.25 -5.82 31.99
C ARG A 531 1.14 -6.05 32.59
N CYS A 532 1.39 -5.57 33.81
CA CYS A 532 2.64 -5.81 34.53
C CYS A 532 2.85 -7.32 34.78
N MET A 533 1.81 -8.01 35.23
CA MET A 533 1.87 -9.45 35.49
C MET A 533 2.15 -10.25 34.20
N GLU A 534 1.45 -9.95 33.10
CA GLU A 534 1.67 -10.55 31.78
C GLU A 534 3.14 -10.32 31.33
N PHE A 535 3.65 -9.09 31.47
CA PHE A 535 5.01 -8.74 31.06
C PHE A 535 6.09 -9.49 31.85
N LEU A 536 5.98 -9.50 33.18
CA LEU A 536 6.94 -10.19 34.05
C LEU A 536 6.91 -11.71 33.82
N GLN A 537 5.73 -12.27 33.51
CA GLN A 537 5.59 -13.68 33.15
C GLN A 537 6.24 -14.01 31.81
N ALA A 538 6.09 -13.15 30.81
CA ALA A 538 6.69 -13.32 29.49
C ALA A 538 8.23 -13.20 29.53
N THR A 539 8.76 -12.44 30.50
CA THR A 539 10.20 -12.18 30.64
C THR A 539 10.92 -13.28 31.42
N ASP A 540 10.60 -13.46 32.71
CA ASP A 540 11.20 -14.49 33.57
C ASP A 540 10.31 -14.76 34.80
N PRO A 541 9.38 -15.72 34.72
CA PRO A 541 8.46 -16.00 35.81
C PRO A 541 9.16 -16.57 37.06
N GLY A 542 10.38 -17.09 36.91
CA GLY A 542 11.19 -17.59 38.02
C GLY A 542 11.79 -16.46 38.84
N ARG A 543 12.39 -15.48 38.16
CA ARG A 543 13.00 -14.29 38.77
C ARG A 543 11.98 -13.41 39.49
N TYR A 544 10.81 -13.19 38.88
CA TYR A 544 9.79 -12.27 39.40
C TYR A 544 8.68 -12.95 40.22
N ARG A 545 8.94 -14.15 40.76
CA ARG A 545 7.93 -14.96 41.46
C ARG A 545 7.19 -14.21 42.57
N GLU A 546 7.92 -13.48 43.41
CA GLU A 546 7.33 -12.74 44.53
C GLU A 546 6.32 -11.70 44.05
N ALA A 547 6.71 -10.90 43.05
CA ALA A 547 5.82 -9.90 42.46
C ALA A 547 4.58 -10.55 41.83
N LEU A 548 4.75 -11.66 41.13
CA LEU A 548 3.64 -12.41 40.50
C LEU A 548 2.68 -13.03 41.52
N ASP A 549 3.18 -13.50 42.67
CA ASP A 549 2.35 -14.05 43.75
C ASP A 549 1.57 -12.92 44.46
N GLY A 550 2.18 -11.75 44.63
CA GLY A 550 1.50 -10.52 45.08
C GLY A 550 0.37 -10.11 44.14
N ALA A 551 0.65 -10.07 42.83
CA ALA A 551 -0.32 -9.76 41.78
C ALA A 551 -1.51 -10.72 41.79
N THR A 552 -1.23 -12.02 41.97
CA THR A 552 -2.26 -13.06 42.05
C THR A 552 -3.17 -12.83 43.26
N THR A 553 -2.59 -12.46 44.41
CA THR A 553 -3.34 -12.16 45.64
C THR A 553 -4.23 -10.94 45.44
N TYR A 554 -3.70 -9.88 44.81
CA TYR A 554 -4.47 -8.70 44.46
C TYR A 554 -5.67 -9.03 43.57
N LEU A 555 -5.43 -9.67 42.42
CA LEU A 555 -6.47 -9.99 41.43
C LEU A 555 -7.58 -10.87 42.01
N THR A 556 -7.21 -11.92 42.75
CA THR A 556 -8.20 -12.80 43.39
C THR A 556 -8.98 -12.10 44.51
N GLY A 557 -8.39 -11.09 45.15
CA GLY A 557 -9.04 -10.26 46.17
C GLY A 557 -10.08 -9.28 45.61
N VAL A 558 -9.88 -8.79 44.38
CA VAL A 558 -10.79 -7.82 43.73
C VAL A 558 -11.87 -8.46 42.85
N ALA A 559 -11.70 -9.73 42.47
CA ALA A 559 -12.66 -10.47 41.64
C ALA A 559 -14.09 -10.48 42.22
N GLY A 560 -15.07 -10.32 41.33
CA GLY A 560 -16.49 -10.44 41.61
C GLY A 560 -16.94 -11.88 41.84
N PRO A 561 -18.13 -12.09 42.44
CA PRO A 561 -18.68 -13.42 42.72
C PRO A 561 -19.06 -14.21 41.46
N ASP A 562 -19.28 -13.52 40.35
CA ASP A 562 -19.53 -14.05 38.99
C ASP A 562 -18.24 -14.32 38.20
N GLY A 563 -17.08 -13.96 38.76
CA GLY A 563 -15.77 -14.08 38.13
C GLY A 563 -15.39 -12.90 37.23
N GLY A 564 -16.23 -11.87 37.11
CA GLY A 564 -15.88 -10.63 36.44
C GLY A 564 -14.94 -9.77 37.30
N PHE A 565 -14.15 -8.93 36.64
CA PHE A 565 -13.18 -8.05 37.30
C PHE A 565 -13.56 -6.58 37.08
N PRO A 566 -13.60 -5.76 38.15
CA PRO A 566 -13.79 -4.32 38.04
C PRO A 566 -12.49 -3.62 37.64
N THR A 567 -12.54 -2.32 37.35
CA THR A 567 -11.31 -1.53 37.10
C THR A 567 -10.50 -1.28 38.37
N TRP A 568 -11.15 -0.91 39.48
CA TRP A 568 -10.44 -0.34 40.63
C TRP A 568 -10.61 -1.14 41.92
N VAL A 569 -11.85 -1.32 42.38
CA VAL A 569 -12.13 -1.84 43.72
C VAL A 569 -13.17 -2.95 43.67
N ARG A 570 -13.05 -3.87 44.63
CA ARG A 570 -14.01 -4.96 44.80
C ARG A 570 -15.42 -4.42 45.00
N GLY A 571 -16.39 -5.01 44.30
CA GLY A 571 -17.81 -4.64 44.41
C GLY A 571 -18.27 -3.63 43.37
N ASP A 572 -17.34 -3.01 42.62
CA ASP A 572 -17.70 -2.30 41.40
C ASP A 572 -18.19 -3.27 40.31
N PRO A 573 -19.02 -2.80 39.36
CA PRO A 573 -19.44 -3.62 38.22
C PRO A 573 -18.23 -4.16 37.45
N PRO A 574 -18.27 -5.43 37.03
CA PRO A 574 -17.22 -5.99 36.20
C PRO A 574 -17.14 -5.30 34.83
N ASP A 575 -15.94 -5.21 34.31
CA ASP A 575 -15.60 -4.56 33.05
C ASP A 575 -14.96 -5.56 32.09
N LEU A 576 -15.24 -5.44 30.79
CA LEU A 576 -14.77 -6.39 29.79
C LEU A 576 -13.24 -6.43 29.71
N ASP A 577 -12.59 -5.29 29.57
CA ASP A 577 -11.14 -5.21 29.34
C ASP A 577 -10.39 -5.74 30.57
N MET A 578 -10.89 -5.39 31.76
CA MET A 578 -10.34 -5.83 33.03
C MET A 578 -10.48 -7.34 33.22
N THR A 579 -11.67 -7.88 32.90
CA THR A 579 -11.94 -9.32 33.00
C THR A 579 -11.09 -10.11 32.01
N ALA A 580 -10.99 -9.63 30.77
CA ALA A 580 -10.14 -10.22 29.75
C ALA A 580 -8.65 -10.19 30.16
N GLY A 581 -8.19 -9.07 30.74
CA GLY A 581 -6.83 -8.97 31.26
C GLY A 581 -6.53 -9.88 32.44
N ALA A 582 -7.46 -10.01 33.38
CA ALA A 582 -7.31 -10.93 34.49
C ALA A 582 -7.23 -12.39 34.02
N ILE A 583 -7.99 -12.76 32.98
CA ILE A 583 -7.88 -14.08 32.35
C ILE A 583 -6.48 -14.29 31.78
N LEU A 584 -5.95 -13.36 30.97
CA LEU A 584 -4.59 -13.47 30.41
C LEU A 584 -3.53 -13.59 31.49
N ALA A 585 -3.55 -12.70 32.48
CA ALA A 585 -2.56 -12.65 33.54
C ALA A 585 -2.57 -13.91 34.42
N LEU A 586 -3.75 -14.50 34.67
CA LEU A 586 -3.90 -15.70 35.50
C LEU A 586 -3.80 -17.02 34.71
N ALA A 587 -3.84 -16.99 33.38
CA ALA A 587 -3.83 -18.19 32.54
C ALA A 587 -2.64 -19.14 32.80
N PRO A 588 -1.39 -18.68 32.98
CA PRO A 588 -0.26 -19.56 33.32
C PRO A 588 -0.43 -20.30 34.66
N ARG A 589 -1.36 -19.85 35.52
CA ARG A 589 -1.68 -20.42 36.83
C ARG A 589 -3.10 -21.02 36.87
N ALA A 590 -3.71 -21.30 35.72
CA ALA A 590 -5.11 -21.71 35.62
C ALA A 590 -5.49 -22.92 36.50
N ALA A 591 -4.58 -23.86 36.71
CA ALA A 591 -4.80 -25.02 37.58
C ALA A 591 -5.19 -24.65 39.03
N ARG A 592 -4.74 -23.48 39.53
CA ARG A 592 -5.06 -22.98 40.88
C ARG A 592 -6.36 -22.15 40.92
N HIS A 593 -6.80 -21.63 39.78
CA HIS A 593 -7.88 -20.63 39.68
C HIS A 593 -9.02 -21.04 38.72
N GLY A 594 -9.12 -22.32 38.36
CA GLY A 594 -10.02 -22.79 37.30
C GLY A 594 -11.49 -22.38 37.45
N ARG A 595 -12.03 -22.35 38.68
CA ARG A 595 -13.42 -21.91 38.93
C ARG A 595 -13.62 -20.42 38.66
N LEU A 596 -12.65 -19.59 39.08
CA LEU A 596 -12.67 -18.14 38.85
C LEU A 596 -12.56 -17.84 37.34
N LEU A 597 -11.62 -18.50 36.67
CA LEU A 597 -11.40 -18.34 35.23
C LEU A 597 -12.60 -18.82 34.40
N ALA A 598 -13.28 -19.89 34.82
CA ALA A 598 -14.51 -20.33 34.16
C ALA A 598 -15.61 -19.27 34.23
N GLY A 599 -15.82 -18.63 35.40
CA GLY A 599 -16.76 -17.52 35.54
C GLY A 599 -16.38 -16.30 34.68
N ALA A 600 -15.09 -15.96 34.68
CA ALA A 600 -14.56 -14.86 33.86
C ALA A 600 -14.75 -15.10 32.35
N LEU A 601 -14.49 -16.32 31.87
CA LEU A 601 -14.70 -16.70 30.46
C LEU A 601 -16.19 -16.63 30.07
N GLU A 602 -17.08 -17.07 30.97
CA GLU A 602 -18.53 -16.93 30.77
C GLU A 602 -18.94 -15.47 30.68
N PHE A 603 -18.38 -14.59 31.52
CA PHE A 603 -18.61 -13.15 31.46
C PHE A 603 -18.23 -12.59 30.09
N VAL A 604 -17.02 -12.87 29.58
CA VAL A 604 -16.56 -12.40 28.26
C VAL A 604 -17.44 -12.93 27.14
N LEU A 605 -17.82 -14.21 27.16
CA LEU A 605 -18.72 -14.79 26.15
C LEU A 605 -20.10 -14.14 26.13
N ASN A 606 -20.64 -13.84 27.31
CA ASN A 606 -21.97 -13.23 27.45
C ASN A 606 -21.96 -11.73 27.12
N ALA A 607 -20.79 -11.09 27.14
CA ALA A 607 -20.61 -9.70 26.75
C ALA A 607 -20.57 -9.48 25.23
N GLN A 608 -20.42 -10.54 24.43
CA GLN A 608 -20.37 -10.40 22.98
C GLN A 608 -21.74 -10.02 22.41
N GLN A 609 -21.76 -8.99 21.57
CA GLN A 609 -22.93 -8.56 20.84
C GLN A 609 -23.24 -9.51 19.67
N THR A 610 -24.46 -9.39 19.12
CA THR A 610 -24.92 -10.28 18.03
C THR A 610 -24.12 -10.13 16.73
N ASP A 611 -23.55 -8.95 16.50
CA ASP A 611 -22.69 -8.64 15.34
C ASP A 611 -21.22 -9.07 15.54
N GLY A 612 -20.90 -9.72 16.67
CA GLY A 612 -19.54 -10.17 16.97
C GLY A 612 -18.66 -9.13 17.65
N THR A 613 -19.17 -7.92 17.92
CA THR A 613 -18.45 -6.88 18.64
C THR A 613 -18.55 -7.07 20.15
N PHE A 614 -17.78 -6.27 20.89
CA PHE A 614 -17.84 -6.21 22.35
C PHE A 614 -17.93 -4.76 22.82
N GLU A 615 -18.28 -4.54 24.09
CA GLU A 615 -18.26 -3.21 24.69
C GLU A 615 -16.85 -2.61 24.62
N ARG A 616 -16.72 -1.44 23.98
CA ARG A 616 -15.47 -0.72 23.79
C ARG A 616 -15.16 0.12 25.04
N SER A 617 -14.80 -0.56 26.14
CA SER A 617 -14.74 0.06 27.46
C SER A 617 -13.72 1.20 27.51
N TRP A 618 -12.42 0.88 27.48
CA TRP A 618 -11.33 1.86 27.60
C TRP A 618 -10.70 2.28 26.26
N THR A 619 -11.38 1.96 25.16
CA THR A 619 -10.96 2.16 23.77
C THR A 619 -12.14 2.68 22.95
N VAL A 620 -11.91 3.46 21.88
CA VAL A 620 -12.94 3.75 20.87
C VAL A 620 -12.90 2.78 19.70
N SER A 621 -11.79 2.05 19.53
CA SER A 621 -11.57 1.03 18.53
C SER A 621 -12.35 -0.26 18.80
N GLU A 622 -13.17 -0.66 17.83
CA GLU A 622 -13.81 -1.98 17.81
C GLU A 622 -12.77 -3.12 17.73
N SER A 623 -11.72 -2.92 16.93
CA SER A 623 -10.63 -3.88 16.75
C SER A 623 -9.87 -4.17 18.05
N SER A 624 -9.66 -3.14 18.88
CA SER A 624 -9.03 -3.26 20.20
C SER A 624 -9.83 -4.16 21.14
N ALA A 625 -11.14 -3.90 21.27
CA ALA A 625 -12.03 -4.66 22.14
C ALA A 625 -12.15 -6.13 21.68
N ILE A 626 -12.23 -6.36 20.36
CA ILE A 626 -12.23 -7.70 19.77
C ILE A 626 -10.92 -8.43 20.08
N LEU A 627 -9.77 -7.79 19.88
CA LEU A 627 -8.46 -8.37 20.17
C LEU A 627 -8.37 -8.82 21.63
N ARG A 628 -8.69 -7.92 22.57
CA ARG A 628 -8.58 -8.21 24.01
C ARG A 628 -9.47 -9.37 24.43
N ALA A 629 -10.73 -9.38 23.96
CA ALA A 629 -11.69 -10.43 24.30
C ALA A 629 -11.28 -11.79 23.72
N LEU A 630 -10.87 -11.87 22.45
CA LEU A 630 -10.48 -13.14 21.83
C LEU A 630 -9.19 -13.69 22.41
N ASP A 631 -8.21 -12.84 22.76
CA ASP A 631 -7.00 -13.28 23.46
C ASP A 631 -7.37 -13.97 24.76
N ALA A 632 -8.27 -13.37 25.55
CA ALA A 632 -8.74 -13.97 26.80
C ALA A 632 -9.47 -15.31 26.59
N LEU A 633 -10.37 -15.38 25.61
CA LEU A 633 -11.13 -16.61 25.33
C LEU A 633 -10.23 -17.79 24.93
N HIS A 634 -9.08 -17.53 24.32
CA HIS A 634 -8.13 -18.57 23.87
C HIS A 634 -6.95 -18.78 24.84
N ALA A 635 -6.87 -18.04 25.94
CA ALA A 635 -5.75 -18.10 26.88
C ALA A 635 -5.73 -19.36 27.76
N VAL A 636 -6.90 -19.94 28.01
CA VAL A 636 -7.07 -21.11 28.89
C VAL A 636 -7.77 -22.22 28.11
N PRO A 637 -7.32 -23.48 28.19
CA PRO A 637 -8.02 -24.59 27.54
C PRO A 637 -9.47 -24.71 28.02
N ALA A 638 -10.41 -24.88 27.07
CA ALA A 638 -11.82 -25.04 27.40
C ALA A 638 -12.06 -26.28 28.29
N ALA A 639 -12.83 -26.11 29.36
CA ALA A 639 -13.11 -27.17 30.33
C ALA A 639 -13.97 -28.31 29.75
N ASP A 640 -14.79 -28.02 28.73
CA ASP A 640 -15.62 -28.99 28.03
C ASP A 640 -15.88 -28.57 26.57
N ALA A 641 -16.46 -29.49 25.80
CA ALA A 641 -16.75 -29.30 24.37
C ALA A 641 -17.83 -28.22 24.11
N GLY A 642 -18.74 -27.98 25.04
CA GLY A 642 -19.78 -26.95 24.92
C GLY A 642 -19.20 -25.54 25.02
N LEU A 643 -18.33 -25.31 26.01
CA LEU A 643 -17.58 -24.06 26.14
C LEU A 643 -16.67 -23.83 24.92
N ALA A 644 -15.97 -24.87 24.45
CA ALA A 644 -15.14 -24.79 23.25
C ALA A 644 -15.93 -24.37 22.00
N ALA A 645 -17.14 -24.94 21.81
CA ALA A 645 -18.00 -24.59 20.69
C ALA A 645 -18.50 -23.13 20.77
N ARG A 646 -18.80 -22.63 21.97
CA ARG A 646 -19.20 -21.23 22.19
C ARG A 646 -18.05 -20.26 21.91
N ILE A 647 -16.84 -20.57 22.36
CA ILE A 647 -15.63 -19.78 22.05
C ILE A 647 -15.37 -19.75 20.55
N ALA A 648 -15.46 -20.89 19.87
CA ALA A 648 -15.30 -20.95 18.41
C ALA A 648 -16.37 -20.12 17.68
N ALA A 649 -17.64 -20.20 18.11
CA ALA A 649 -18.72 -19.41 17.53
C ALA A 649 -18.54 -17.90 17.77
N ALA A 650 -18.09 -17.51 18.97
CA ALA A 650 -17.76 -16.11 19.28
C ALA A 650 -16.60 -15.60 18.41
N THR A 651 -15.53 -16.40 18.30
CA THR A 651 -14.38 -16.10 17.43
C THR A 651 -14.81 -15.91 15.97
N ALA A 652 -15.63 -16.81 15.44
CA ALA A 652 -16.10 -16.74 14.06
C ALA A 652 -16.90 -15.45 13.78
N ARG A 653 -17.76 -15.02 14.73
CA ARG A 653 -18.51 -13.75 14.59
C ARG A 653 -17.59 -12.54 14.56
N SER A 654 -16.62 -12.46 15.48
CA SER A 654 -15.68 -11.33 15.53
C SER A 654 -14.73 -11.30 14.32
N VAL A 655 -14.28 -12.47 13.84
CA VAL A 655 -13.47 -12.56 12.61
C VAL A 655 -14.28 -12.12 11.40
N ALA A 656 -15.54 -12.59 11.27
CA ALA A 656 -16.43 -12.14 10.20
C ALA A 656 -16.63 -10.62 10.26
N ARG A 657 -16.85 -10.07 11.47
CA ARG A 657 -16.97 -8.63 11.68
C ARG A 657 -15.74 -7.86 11.18
N LEU A 658 -14.53 -8.25 11.57
CA LEU A 658 -13.30 -7.61 11.10
C LEU A 658 -13.11 -7.75 9.59
N LEU A 659 -13.43 -8.90 9.00
CA LEU A 659 -13.32 -9.10 7.56
C LEU A 659 -14.34 -8.22 6.79
N ASP A 660 -15.56 -8.10 7.31
CA ASP A 660 -16.63 -7.30 6.70
C ASP A 660 -16.39 -5.79 6.81
N THR A 661 -15.62 -5.35 7.81
CA THR A 661 -15.35 -3.92 8.08
C THR A 661 -13.95 -3.47 7.63
N GLN A 662 -13.19 -4.32 6.93
CA GLN A 662 -11.88 -3.93 6.38
C GLN A 662 -12.07 -2.95 5.22
N ASN A 663 -11.46 -1.77 5.33
CA ASN A 663 -11.56 -0.74 4.30
C ASN A 663 -10.83 -1.15 3.00
N PRO A 664 -11.17 -0.54 1.84
CA PRO A 664 -10.57 -0.88 0.56
C PRO A 664 -9.04 -0.74 0.52
N ASP A 665 -8.48 0.22 1.24
CA ASP A 665 -7.03 0.44 1.36
C ASP A 665 -6.29 -0.63 2.19
N GLY A 666 -7.03 -1.50 2.87
CA GLY A 666 -6.55 -2.62 3.66
C GLY A 666 -6.51 -2.38 5.17
N GLY A 667 -6.82 -1.18 5.66
CA GLY A 667 -6.85 -0.89 7.10
C GLY A 667 -8.23 -0.99 7.73
N TRP A 668 -8.33 -0.56 8.99
CA TRP A 668 -9.56 -0.34 9.76
C TRP A 668 -9.51 1.02 10.43
N GLY A 669 -10.67 1.68 10.55
CA GLY A 669 -10.85 2.80 11.47
C GLY A 669 -11.35 2.33 12.84
N HIS A 670 -11.59 3.26 13.77
CA HIS A 670 -12.17 2.95 15.09
C HIS A 670 -13.53 2.22 15.00
N LEU A 671 -14.36 2.64 14.04
CA LEU A 671 -15.64 2.03 13.70
C LEU A 671 -15.68 1.66 12.21
N PRO A 672 -16.66 0.84 11.78
CA PRO A 672 -16.93 0.67 10.36
C PRO A 672 -17.20 2.02 9.69
N ASP A 673 -16.77 2.15 8.44
CA ASP A 673 -16.91 3.34 7.59
C ASP A 673 -16.05 4.56 8.02
N ASP A 674 -15.37 4.51 9.17
CA ASP A 674 -14.32 5.48 9.49
C ASP A 674 -13.12 5.28 8.55
N ASP A 675 -12.40 6.37 8.25
CA ASP A 675 -11.11 6.29 7.56
C ASP A 675 -10.15 5.36 8.31
N SER A 676 -9.36 4.58 7.57
CA SER A 676 -8.41 3.67 8.20
C SER A 676 -7.35 4.42 8.99
N ASP A 677 -7.06 3.91 10.18
CA ASP A 677 -5.98 4.38 11.03
C ASP A 677 -5.00 3.25 11.40
N VAL A 678 -3.80 3.63 11.85
CA VAL A 678 -2.71 2.70 12.14
C VAL A 678 -3.05 1.82 13.33
N LEU A 679 -3.60 2.39 14.41
CA LEU A 679 -3.79 1.70 15.68
C LEU A 679 -4.90 0.64 15.58
N SER A 680 -6.05 0.98 15.03
CA SER A 680 -7.16 0.05 14.74
C SER A 680 -6.73 -1.07 13.80
N THR A 681 -5.94 -0.74 12.78
CA THR A 681 -5.38 -1.73 11.85
C THR A 681 -4.38 -2.66 12.55
N ALA A 682 -3.48 -2.11 13.36
CA ALA A 682 -2.49 -2.87 14.10
C ALA A 682 -3.15 -3.80 15.14
N GLN A 683 -4.30 -3.43 15.69
CA GLN A 683 -5.07 -4.25 16.62
C GLN A 683 -5.87 -5.36 15.91
N ALA A 684 -6.33 -5.15 14.66
CA ALA A 684 -7.03 -6.17 13.87
C ALA A 684 -6.09 -7.29 13.37
N ILE A 685 -4.84 -6.95 13.02
CA ILE A 685 -3.87 -7.88 12.43
C ILE A 685 -3.62 -9.13 13.30
N PRO A 686 -3.29 -9.03 14.61
CA PRO A 686 -3.03 -10.21 15.42
C PRO A 686 -4.21 -11.18 15.51
N VAL A 687 -5.45 -10.67 15.49
CA VAL A 687 -6.67 -11.49 15.48
C VAL A 687 -6.75 -12.27 14.18
N LEU A 688 -6.65 -11.57 13.04
CA LEU A 688 -6.78 -12.18 11.72
C LEU A 688 -5.60 -13.09 11.38
N ALA A 689 -4.40 -12.79 11.88
CA ALA A 689 -3.23 -13.66 11.75
C ALA A 689 -3.41 -15.00 12.47
N ARG A 690 -4.20 -15.04 13.55
CA ARG A 690 -4.48 -16.27 14.32
C ARG A 690 -5.74 -17.01 13.87
N HIS A 691 -6.76 -16.28 13.44
CA HIS A 691 -8.10 -16.82 13.27
C HIS A 691 -8.77 -16.46 11.94
N GLY A 692 -8.18 -15.59 11.13
CA GLY A 692 -8.75 -15.03 9.91
C GLY A 692 -7.99 -15.40 8.64
N ASP A 693 -8.25 -14.63 7.58
CA ASP A 693 -7.73 -14.90 6.24
C ASP A 693 -6.34 -14.22 5.99
N PRO A 694 -5.35 -14.94 5.42
CA PRO A 694 -4.02 -14.39 5.14
C PRO A 694 -3.97 -13.21 4.15
N LEU A 695 -4.94 -13.07 3.24
CA LEU A 695 -5.00 -11.95 2.29
C LEU A 695 -5.38 -10.66 3.01
N SER A 696 -6.37 -10.71 3.91
CA SER A 696 -6.74 -9.55 4.74
C SER A 696 -5.58 -9.08 5.62
N VAL A 697 -4.82 -10.00 6.21
CA VAL A 697 -3.58 -9.67 6.95
C VAL A 697 -2.54 -9.02 6.03
N SER A 698 -2.35 -9.55 4.82
CA SER A 698 -1.38 -9.01 3.86
C SER A 698 -1.74 -7.58 3.41
N ARG A 699 -3.03 -7.29 3.18
CA ARG A 699 -3.53 -5.95 2.86
C ARG A 699 -3.31 -4.97 4.00
N ALA A 700 -3.55 -5.42 5.23
CA ALA A 700 -3.35 -4.63 6.45
C ALA A 700 -1.87 -4.29 6.70
N VAL A 701 -0.97 -5.27 6.51
CA VAL A 701 0.49 -5.02 6.56
C VAL A 701 0.91 -4.03 5.47
N ALA A 702 0.35 -4.15 4.27
CA ALA A 702 0.61 -3.20 3.19
C ALA A 702 0.16 -1.78 3.54
N TYR A 703 -1.00 -1.64 4.21
CA TYR A 703 -1.48 -0.38 4.73
C TYR A 703 -0.49 0.20 5.75
N LEU A 704 -0.12 -0.57 6.79
CA LEU A 704 0.84 -0.12 7.80
C LEU A 704 2.15 0.33 7.15
N LEU A 705 2.77 -0.46 6.27
CA LEU A 705 4.03 -0.08 5.63
C LEU A 705 3.95 1.20 4.78
N ARG A 706 2.75 1.61 4.32
CA ARG A 706 2.55 2.89 3.63
C ARG A 706 2.37 4.07 4.58
N GLN A 707 1.89 3.83 5.79
CA GLN A 707 1.71 4.84 6.83
C GLN A 707 2.96 5.06 7.70
N GLN A 708 4.02 4.27 7.50
CA GLN A 708 5.24 4.39 8.29
C GLN A 708 5.99 5.68 7.95
N ASP A 709 6.27 6.48 8.97
CA ASP A 709 6.99 7.74 8.86
C ASP A 709 8.47 7.52 8.51
N ALA A 710 9.13 8.57 8.03
CA ALA A 710 10.52 8.50 7.55
C ALA A 710 11.53 8.15 8.68
N ASP A 711 11.19 8.45 9.93
CA ASP A 711 11.98 8.10 11.11
C ASP A 711 11.68 6.67 11.62
N GLY A 712 10.69 6.00 11.04
CA GLY A 712 10.28 4.63 11.34
C GLY A 712 9.07 4.52 12.26
N GLY A 713 8.58 5.62 12.83
CA GLY A 713 7.39 5.65 13.69
C GLY A 713 6.08 5.71 12.91
N PHE A 714 4.99 5.90 13.65
CA PHE A 714 3.63 6.00 13.14
C PHE A 714 2.82 7.05 13.88
N THR A 715 1.85 7.63 13.19
CA THR A 715 0.84 8.52 13.78
C THR A 715 -0.55 7.89 13.62
N SER A 716 -1.41 8.04 14.64
CA SER A 716 -2.80 7.57 14.61
C SER A 716 -3.72 8.53 15.37
N PRO A 717 -5.03 8.57 15.10
CA PRO A 717 -5.99 9.22 15.98
C PRO A 717 -6.02 8.57 17.38
N PRO A 718 -6.41 9.32 18.43
CA PRO A 718 -6.48 8.81 19.79
C PRO A 718 -7.49 7.66 19.97
N ASP A 719 -7.05 6.55 20.55
CA ASP A 719 -7.91 5.39 20.86
C ASP A 719 -8.34 5.31 22.33
N GLN A 720 -7.47 5.67 23.27
CA GLN A 720 -7.76 5.50 24.70
C GLN A 720 -8.82 6.50 25.18
N VAL A 721 -9.71 6.09 26.09
CA VAL A 721 -10.77 6.99 26.63
C VAL A 721 -10.73 7.15 28.14
N GLY A 722 -10.71 8.40 28.61
CA GLY A 722 -10.64 8.71 30.03
C GLY A 722 -10.87 10.19 30.35
N PRO A 723 -11.81 10.55 31.25
CA PRO A 723 -12.98 9.78 31.67
C PRO A 723 -13.92 9.50 30.47
N ARG A 724 -14.40 8.26 30.33
CA ARG A 724 -15.19 7.83 29.15
C ARG A 724 -16.42 8.73 28.91
N PRO A 725 -16.69 9.17 27.66
CA PRO A 725 -16.10 8.67 26.41
C PRO A 725 -15.00 9.58 25.82
N LEU A 726 -14.34 10.43 26.61
CA LEU A 726 -13.40 11.43 26.08
C LEU A 726 -12.05 10.79 25.70
N PRO A 727 -11.65 10.83 24.41
CA PRO A 727 -10.38 10.27 24.00
C PRO A 727 -9.17 11.04 24.56
N PHE A 728 -8.04 10.35 24.69
CA PHE A 728 -6.72 10.91 24.97
C PHE A 728 -5.66 10.02 24.31
N ASP A 729 -4.46 10.54 24.11
CA ASP A 729 -3.41 9.81 23.38
C ASP A 729 -2.06 9.87 24.08
N TYR A 730 -1.30 8.79 23.88
CA TYR A 730 0.13 8.67 24.09
C TYR A 730 0.71 8.15 22.77
N PRO A 731 1.35 9.00 21.96
CA PRO A 731 1.75 8.67 20.59
C PRO A 731 2.52 7.34 20.46
N VAL A 732 3.38 7.01 21.44
CA VAL A 732 4.19 5.78 21.45
C VAL A 732 3.34 4.49 21.40
N LEU A 733 2.07 4.54 21.80
CA LEU A 733 1.19 3.38 21.75
C LEU A 733 0.95 2.89 20.33
N THR A 734 0.83 3.81 19.39
CA THR A 734 0.66 3.47 17.97
C THR A 734 1.84 2.62 17.51
N ASP A 735 3.05 3.03 17.85
CA ASP A 735 4.28 2.31 17.50
C ASP A 735 4.37 0.93 18.16
N ILE A 736 4.03 0.84 19.45
CA ILE A 736 4.05 -0.41 20.22
C ILE A 736 3.08 -1.45 19.61
N HIS A 737 1.88 -1.01 19.25
CA HIS A 737 0.88 -1.87 18.60
C HIS A 737 1.27 -2.22 17.16
N ALA A 738 1.80 -1.28 16.38
CA ALA A 738 2.29 -1.54 15.03
C ALA A 738 3.45 -2.56 15.02
N LEU A 739 4.36 -2.50 16.00
CA LEU A 739 5.42 -3.49 16.16
C LEU A 739 4.83 -4.88 16.41
N SER A 740 3.89 -4.99 17.36
CA SER A 740 3.21 -6.23 17.67
C SER A 740 2.49 -6.80 16.44
N ALA A 741 1.80 -5.95 15.68
CA ALA A 741 1.11 -6.31 14.45
C ALA A 741 2.06 -6.87 13.38
N LEU A 742 3.12 -6.12 13.04
CA LEU A 742 4.09 -6.52 12.02
C LEU A 742 4.83 -7.82 12.41
N ARG A 743 5.12 -8.02 13.70
CA ARG A 743 5.73 -9.26 14.20
C ARG A 743 4.76 -10.45 14.18
N SER A 744 3.49 -10.22 14.53
CA SER A 744 2.44 -11.25 14.55
C SER A 744 2.00 -11.68 13.14
N ALA A 745 2.13 -10.79 12.16
CA ALA A 745 1.95 -11.07 10.74
C ALA A 745 3.07 -11.99 10.22
N ARG A 746 3.07 -13.25 10.65
CA ARG A 746 3.77 -14.33 9.94
C ARG A 746 2.98 -14.54 8.66
N VAL A 747 3.46 -14.00 7.54
CA VAL A 747 2.95 -14.39 6.22
C VAL A 747 3.26 -15.89 6.08
N PRO A 748 2.28 -16.81 6.15
CA PRO A 748 2.58 -18.20 5.90
C PRO A 748 2.88 -18.35 4.40
N ALA A 749 3.96 -19.06 4.09
CA ALA A 749 4.07 -19.74 2.82
C ALA A 749 2.79 -20.56 2.61
N VAL A 750 2.22 -20.47 1.41
CA VAL A 750 1.06 -21.23 0.92
C VAL A 750 0.89 -22.57 1.64
N VAL A 751 -0.16 -22.72 2.45
CA VAL A 751 -0.63 -24.02 2.94
C VAL A 751 -2.10 -24.16 2.56
N THR A 752 -2.29 -25.04 1.59
CA THR A 752 -3.53 -25.67 1.18
C THR A 752 -4.06 -26.54 2.32
N ASP A 753 -5.35 -26.39 2.67
CA ASP A 753 -6.32 -27.47 2.93
C ASP A 753 -7.29 -27.13 4.07
N ARG A 754 -8.59 -26.99 3.74
CA ARG A 754 -9.65 -27.87 4.26
C ARG A 754 -11.03 -27.48 3.72
N THR A 755 -11.53 -28.36 2.87
CA THR A 755 -12.96 -28.64 2.71
C THR A 755 -13.55 -29.22 3.99
N VAL A 756 -14.62 -28.63 4.56
CA VAL A 756 -15.67 -29.36 5.31
C VAL A 756 -17.04 -28.69 5.11
N PRO A 757 -18.16 -29.45 4.96
CA PRO A 757 -19.44 -28.99 4.43
C PRO A 757 -20.58 -28.89 5.47
N GLY A 758 -21.63 -28.14 5.12
CA GLY A 758 -23.01 -28.37 5.61
C GLY A 758 -23.91 -27.13 5.59
N PRO A 759 -25.24 -27.24 5.82
CA PRO A 759 -26.22 -28.25 5.39
C PRO A 759 -27.41 -27.58 4.60
N PRO A 760 -28.39 -28.35 4.07
CA PRO A 760 -29.31 -27.84 3.04
C PRO A 760 -30.51 -27.10 3.65
N ARG A 761 -30.95 -25.99 3.03
CA ARG A 761 -32.27 -25.39 3.35
C ARG A 761 -33.09 -25.02 2.12
N SER A 762 -34.07 -25.89 1.92
CA SER A 762 -35.37 -25.82 1.24
C SER A 762 -35.77 -24.59 0.39
N SER A 763 -35.95 -24.92 -0.89
CA SER A 763 -37.01 -24.50 -1.83
C SER A 763 -38.20 -23.65 -1.33
N ARG A 764 -38.45 -22.55 -2.05
CA ARG A 764 -39.81 -22.13 -2.47
C ARG A 764 -39.81 -21.76 -3.97
N PRO A 765 -40.89 -22.06 -4.73
CA PRO A 765 -40.92 -21.89 -6.17
C PRO A 765 -41.20 -20.43 -6.57
N PRO A 766 -40.86 -20.02 -7.81
CA PRO A 766 -41.05 -18.66 -8.27
C PRO A 766 -42.51 -18.40 -8.65
N ARG A 767 -43.02 -17.21 -8.31
CA ARG A 767 -44.27 -16.69 -8.87
C ARG A 767 -43.95 -16.03 -10.22
N SER A 768 -44.63 -16.51 -11.26
CA SER A 768 -44.64 -15.94 -12.60
C SER A 768 -45.39 -14.60 -12.62
N SER A 769 -44.80 -13.57 -13.23
CA SER A 769 -45.55 -12.43 -13.77
C SER A 769 -44.91 -11.95 -15.07
N GLY A 770 -45.75 -11.71 -16.07
CA GLY A 770 -45.42 -11.35 -17.45
C GLY A 770 -44.77 -9.97 -17.63
N PRO A 771 -44.62 -9.50 -18.88
CA PRO A 771 -43.64 -8.49 -19.25
C PRO A 771 -44.03 -7.11 -18.72
N ALA A 772 -43.24 -6.59 -17.78
CA ALA A 772 -43.32 -5.22 -17.31
C ALA A 772 -42.59 -4.28 -18.28
N THR A 773 -43.19 -3.13 -18.55
CA THR A 773 -42.54 -1.93 -19.13
C THR A 773 -41.27 -1.57 -18.34
N PRO A 774 -40.19 -1.10 -19.00
CA PRO A 774 -38.91 -0.84 -18.35
C PRO A 774 -39.06 0.29 -17.33
N SER A 775 -39.03 -0.07 -16.05
CA SER A 775 -38.82 0.86 -14.95
C SER A 775 -37.40 1.46 -15.03
N PRO A 776 -37.18 2.70 -14.55
CA PRO A 776 -35.85 3.28 -14.49
C PRO A 776 -34.87 2.34 -13.78
N THR A 777 -33.68 2.18 -14.35
CA THR A 777 -32.63 1.29 -13.85
C THR A 777 -32.32 1.60 -12.38
N ASN A 778 -32.71 0.70 -11.49
CA ASN A 778 -32.54 0.89 -10.05
C ASN A 778 -31.19 0.31 -9.60
N TRP A 779 -30.13 1.09 -9.78
CA TRP A 779 -28.77 0.69 -9.40
C TRP A 779 -28.63 0.37 -7.91
N SER A 780 -29.36 1.06 -7.04
CA SER A 780 -29.38 0.80 -5.60
C SER A 780 -29.97 -0.57 -5.26
N ALA A 781 -30.93 -1.07 -6.06
CA ALA A 781 -31.46 -2.43 -5.87
C ALA A 781 -30.45 -3.50 -6.29
N LEU A 782 -29.65 -3.26 -7.33
CA LEU A 782 -28.53 -4.14 -7.66
C LEU A 782 -27.49 -4.10 -6.55
N GLU A 783 -27.06 -2.90 -6.12
CA GLU A 783 -26.08 -2.70 -5.05
C GLU A 783 -26.47 -3.45 -3.77
N ALA A 784 -27.73 -3.36 -3.34
CA ALA A 784 -28.24 -4.08 -2.16
C ALA A 784 -28.34 -5.60 -2.35
N GLY A 785 -28.36 -6.09 -3.59
CA GLY A 785 -28.42 -7.51 -3.93
C GLY A 785 -27.05 -8.19 -4.08
N LEU A 786 -25.97 -7.41 -4.12
CA LEU A 786 -24.60 -7.91 -4.23
C LEU A 786 -23.94 -7.98 -2.85
N ARG A 787 -23.12 -9.02 -2.64
CA ARG A 787 -22.16 -9.06 -1.52
C ARG A 787 -20.83 -8.38 -1.87
N GLY A 788 -20.52 -8.36 -3.17
CA GLY A 788 -19.42 -7.63 -3.75
C GLY A 788 -19.73 -6.15 -3.93
N VAL A 789 -18.83 -5.45 -4.60
CA VAL A 789 -18.88 -3.99 -4.71
C VAL A 789 -19.52 -3.56 -6.02
N LEU A 790 -20.42 -2.56 -5.98
CA LEU A 790 -20.90 -1.85 -7.17
C LEU A 790 -20.33 -0.43 -7.17
N LEU A 791 -19.51 -0.10 -8.18
CA LEU A 791 -18.96 1.24 -8.38
C LEU A 791 -19.73 2.01 -9.47
N ARG A 792 -20.00 3.28 -9.23
CA ARG A 792 -20.75 4.22 -10.06
C ARG A 792 -19.98 5.54 -10.22
N PRO A 793 -20.25 6.35 -11.27
CA PRO A 793 -19.50 7.56 -11.60
C PRO A 793 -19.29 8.57 -10.46
N GLU A 794 -20.22 8.61 -9.50
CA GLU A 794 -20.20 9.48 -8.33
C GLU A 794 -19.17 9.06 -7.25
N GLN A 795 -18.67 7.81 -7.27
CA GLN A 795 -17.73 7.30 -6.28
C GLN A 795 -16.28 7.53 -6.72
N ALA A 796 -15.42 8.00 -5.81
CA ALA A 796 -14.02 8.34 -6.12
C ALA A 796 -13.22 7.18 -6.75
N ALA A 797 -13.49 5.93 -6.33
CA ALA A 797 -12.83 4.74 -6.85
C ALA A 797 -13.19 4.41 -8.33
N TYR A 798 -14.28 4.97 -8.86
CA TYR A 798 -14.77 4.67 -10.21
C TYR A 798 -13.80 5.08 -11.32
N GLU A 799 -13.15 6.25 -11.17
CA GLU A 799 -12.26 6.77 -12.21
C GLU A 799 -11.09 5.84 -12.50
N GLN A 800 -10.60 5.13 -11.49
CA GLN A 800 -9.55 4.13 -11.66
C GLN A 800 -10.14 2.79 -12.13
N ALA A 801 -11.28 2.37 -11.57
CA ALA A 801 -11.91 1.08 -11.87
C ALA A 801 -12.30 0.91 -13.35
N ARG A 802 -12.75 1.99 -14.00
CA ARG A 802 -13.16 1.97 -15.41
C ARG A 802 -12.02 1.78 -16.41
N LEU A 803 -10.78 2.01 -16.01
CA LEU A 803 -9.62 2.02 -16.90
C LEU A 803 -9.23 0.59 -17.34
N LEU A 804 -8.99 0.40 -18.64
CA LEU A 804 -8.53 -0.88 -19.22
C LEU A 804 -7.00 -0.92 -19.37
N VAL A 805 -6.41 -2.02 -19.84
CA VAL A 805 -4.97 -2.01 -20.17
C VAL A 805 -4.68 -1.09 -21.36
N ASN A 806 -5.57 -1.07 -22.35
CA ASN A 806 -5.45 -0.22 -23.54
C ASN A 806 -6.08 1.17 -23.30
N GLN A 807 -5.26 2.22 -23.25
CA GLN A 807 -5.71 3.60 -23.01
C GLN A 807 -6.61 4.15 -24.11
N ARG A 808 -6.63 3.53 -25.31
CA ARG A 808 -7.52 3.92 -26.42
C ARG A 808 -8.99 3.99 -25.98
N PHE A 809 -9.37 3.25 -24.96
CA PHE A 809 -10.75 3.15 -24.47
C PHE A 809 -11.01 3.90 -23.16
N ASP A 810 -10.09 4.79 -22.73
CA ASP A 810 -10.25 5.59 -21.51
C ASP A 810 -11.35 6.63 -21.59
N HIS A 811 -11.94 6.85 -22.76
CA HIS A 811 -13.12 7.70 -22.91
C HIS A 811 -14.42 6.96 -22.55
N VAL A 812 -14.42 5.64 -22.45
CA VAL A 812 -15.63 4.86 -22.13
C VAL A 812 -15.94 4.96 -20.64
N ARG A 813 -17.19 5.29 -20.34
CA ARG A 813 -17.69 5.47 -18.97
C ARG A 813 -18.90 4.56 -18.72
N PRO A 814 -18.70 3.36 -18.14
CA PRO A 814 -19.81 2.49 -17.75
C PRO A 814 -20.76 3.15 -16.76
N GLN A 815 -22.05 2.83 -16.83
CA GLN A 815 -22.99 3.31 -15.82
C GLN A 815 -22.73 2.70 -14.44
N ALA A 816 -22.22 1.46 -14.39
CA ALA A 816 -21.76 0.83 -13.17
C ALA A 816 -20.71 -0.25 -13.44
N ILE A 817 -19.91 -0.57 -12.43
CA ILE A 817 -18.89 -1.64 -12.44
C ILE A 817 -19.10 -2.51 -11.21
N ALA A 818 -19.50 -3.77 -11.40
CA ALA A 818 -19.69 -4.74 -10.34
C ALA A 818 -18.45 -5.64 -10.18
N TYR A 819 -17.94 -5.73 -8.96
CA TYR A 819 -16.93 -6.70 -8.53
C TYR A 819 -17.63 -7.78 -7.71
N PRO A 820 -18.02 -8.91 -8.30
CA PRO A 820 -18.77 -9.95 -7.61
C PRO A 820 -17.87 -10.63 -6.57
N ALA A 821 -18.39 -10.81 -5.35
CA ALA A 821 -17.70 -11.55 -4.29
C ALA A 821 -17.71 -13.06 -4.56
N ASP A 822 -18.78 -13.56 -5.19
CA ASP A 822 -18.87 -14.95 -5.64
C ASP A 822 -19.84 -15.15 -6.83
N VAL A 823 -20.13 -16.40 -7.17
CA VAL A 823 -21.00 -16.78 -8.29
C VAL A 823 -22.44 -16.27 -8.17
N HIS A 824 -22.96 -16.04 -6.96
CA HIS A 824 -24.33 -15.55 -6.80
C HIS A 824 -24.46 -14.07 -7.17
N ASP A 825 -23.43 -13.27 -6.89
CA ASP A 825 -23.38 -11.88 -7.36
C ASP A 825 -23.33 -11.79 -8.88
N VAL A 826 -22.65 -12.74 -9.53
CA VAL A 826 -22.67 -12.90 -10.99
C VAL A 826 -24.08 -13.20 -11.48
N VAL A 827 -24.80 -14.12 -10.81
CA VAL A 827 -26.20 -14.42 -11.12
C VAL A 827 -27.07 -13.18 -10.99
N GLU A 828 -26.90 -12.39 -9.93
CA GLU A 828 -27.68 -11.17 -9.71
C GLU A 828 -27.37 -10.10 -10.78
N CYS A 829 -26.10 -9.90 -11.14
CA CYS A 829 -25.72 -8.99 -12.22
C CYS A 829 -26.31 -9.42 -13.58
N VAL A 830 -26.29 -10.71 -13.89
CA VAL A 830 -26.90 -11.28 -15.10
C VAL A 830 -28.42 -11.11 -15.08
N HIS A 831 -29.05 -11.38 -13.94
CA HIS A 831 -30.48 -11.19 -13.73
C HIS A 831 -30.89 -9.72 -13.91
N PHE A 832 -30.14 -8.80 -13.31
CA PHE A 832 -30.34 -7.37 -13.41
C PHE A 832 -30.20 -6.87 -14.84
N ALA A 833 -29.11 -7.22 -15.53
CA ALA A 833 -28.90 -6.83 -16.91
C ALA A 833 -30.02 -7.35 -17.83
N ARG A 834 -30.47 -8.58 -17.61
CA ARG A 834 -31.59 -9.19 -18.36
C ARG A 834 -32.91 -8.47 -18.13
N THR A 835 -33.25 -8.16 -16.87
CA THR A 835 -34.54 -7.58 -16.50
C THR A 835 -34.64 -6.09 -16.84
N THR A 836 -33.53 -5.36 -16.71
CA THR A 836 -33.44 -3.92 -17.00
C THR A 836 -33.05 -3.61 -18.44
N ARG A 837 -32.55 -4.60 -19.18
CA ARG A 837 -31.98 -4.46 -20.54
C ARG A 837 -30.79 -3.50 -20.62
N VAL A 838 -30.07 -3.32 -19.51
CA VAL A 838 -28.80 -2.60 -19.50
C VAL A 838 -27.74 -3.45 -20.23
N PRO A 839 -26.93 -2.87 -21.13
CA PRO A 839 -25.83 -3.58 -21.78
C PRO A 839 -24.85 -4.16 -20.75
N LEU A 840 -24.48 -5.43 -20.89
CA LEU A 840 -23.57 -6.13 -19.98
C LEU A 840 -22.22 -6.41 -20.67
N ALA A 841 -21.14 -5.88 -20.10
CA ALA A 841 -19.78 -6.18 -20.52
C ALA A 841 -19.10 -7.07 -19.47
N LEU A 842 -18.42 -8.12 -19.91
CA LEU A 842 -17.67 -9.00 -19.02
C LEU A 842 -16.20 -8.61 -18.98
N ARG A 843 -15.63 -8.53 -17.78
CA ARG A 843 -14.23 -8.17 -17.58
C ARG A 843 -13.55 -9.18 -16.67
N SER A 844 -12.39 -9.65 -17.09
CA SER A 844 -11.44 -10.37 -16.23
C SER A 844 -10.13 -9.58 -16.22
N GLY A 845 -9.30 -9.74 -17.25
CA GLY A 845 -8.00 -9.04 -17.38
C GLY A 845 -8.06 -7.57 -17.80
N GLY A 846 -9.12 -7.13 -18.48
CA GLY A 846 -9.15 -5.81 -19.14
C GLY A 846 -8.22 -5.70 -20.37
N HIS A 847 -7.84 -6.84 -20.96
CA HIS A 847 -6.86 -6.96 -22.06
C HIS A 847 -7.49 -7.04 -23.47
N SER A 848 -8.79 -6.77 -23.62
CA SER A 848 -9.45 -6.79 -24.93
C SER A 848 -8.85 -5.74 -25.86
N TYR A 849 -8.25 -6.15 -26.98
CA TYR A 849 -7.67 -5.22 -27.97
C TYR A 849 -8.71 -4.27 -28.56
N ALA A 850 -9.94 -4.76 -28.69
CA ALA A 850 -11.11 -4.03 -29.16
C ALA A 850 -11.88 -3.25 -28.07
N GLY A 851 -11.45 -3.33 -26.80
CA GLY A 851 -12.15 -2.65 -25.69
C GLY A 851 -13.47 -3.30 -25.25
N TYR A 852 -13.80 -4.52 -25.66
CA TYR A 852 -15.09 -5.18 -25.33
C TYR A 852 -15.22 -5.68 -23.89
N SER A 853 -14.20 -5.48 -23.05
CA SER A 853 -14.28 -5.64 -21.59
C SER A 853 -14.78 -4.39 -20.87
N THR A 854 -15.32 -3.41 -21.61
CA THR A 854 -16.03 -2.23 -21.09
C THR A 854 -17.23 -1.92 -22.00
N GLY A 855 -18.11 -1.03 -21.56
CA GLY A 855 -19.28 -0.63 -22.33
C GLY A 855 -20.08 0.47 -21.63
N PRO A 856 -21.17 0.96 -22.24
CA PRO A 856 -21.96 2.05 -21.69
C PRO A 856 -22.90 1.63 -20.54
N GLY A 857 -23.01 0.34 -20.23
CA GLY A 857 -23.92 -0.22 -19.24
C GLY A 857 -23.21 -0.72 -17.97
N LEU A 858 -23.51 -1.95 -17.58
CA LEU A 858 -22.91 -2.64 -16.45
C LEU A 858 -21.65 -3.38 -16.90
N VAL A 859 -20.52 -3.12 -16.26
CA VAL A 859 -19.33 -3.98 -16.35
C VAL A 859 -19.36 -4.97 -15.20
N LEU A 860 -19.39 -6.27 -15.50
CA LEU A 860 -19.19 -7.34 -14.52
C LEU A 860 -17.72 -7.74 -14.53
N ASP A 861 -16.96 -7.28 -13.55
CA ASP A 861 -15.52 -7.51 -13.41
C ASP A 861 -15.23 -8.67 -12.46
N THR A 862 -14.96 -9.86 -13.01
CA THR A 862 -14.68 -11.08 -12.25
C THR A 862 -13.30 -11.11 -11.59
N SER A 863 -12.52 -10.01 -11.58
CA SER A 863 -11.17 -9.96 -10.99
C SER A 863 -11.12 -10.33 -9.51
N ALA A 864 -12.20 -10.15 -8.77
CA ALA A 864 -12.33 -10.60 -7.38
C ALA A 864 -12.52 -12.13 -7.24
N LEU A 865 -12.98 -12.82 -8.29
CA LEU A 865 -13.09 -14.28 -8.34
C LEU A 865 -11.73 -14.91 -8.67
N ASN A 866 -10.73 -14.69 -7.82
CA ASN A 866 -9.31 -14.99 -8.10
C ASN A 866 -8.75 -16.17 -7.27
N SER A 867 -9.61 -17.08 -6.83
CA SER A 867 -9.21 -18.29 -6.10
C SER A 867 -8.29 -19.20 -6.93
N VAL A 868 -7.35 -19.86 -6.26
CA VAL A 868 -6.38 -20.76 -6.89
C VAL A 868 -6.27 -22.03 -6.07
N THR A 869 -6.39 -23.18 -6.72
CA THR A 869 -6.15 -24.50 -6.10
C THR A 869 -5.42 -25.37 -7.09
N VAL A 870 -4.25 -25.90 -6.72
CA VAL A 870 -3.43 -26.76 -7.58
C VAL A 870 -3.06 -28.02 -6.82
N GLY A 871 -3.25 -29.19 -7.42
CA GLY A 871 -2.94 -30.48 -6.81
C GLY A 871 -3.48 -31.66 -7.61
N GLY A 872 -2.88 -32.84 -7.43
CA GLY A 872 -3.37 -34.09 -8.04
C GLY A 872 -3.42 -34.08 -9.58
N GLY A 873 -2.51 -33.35 -10.23
CA GLY A 873 -2.50 -33.19 -11.70
C GLY A 873 -3.58 -32.24 -12.24
N ARG A 874 -4.15 -31.40 -11.38
CA ARG A 874 -5.23 -30.46 -11.72
C ARG A 874 -4.97 -29.07 -11.15
N ALA A 875 -5.53 -28.08 -11.81
CA ALA A 875 -5.56 -26.71 -11.33
C ALA A 875 -6.96 -26.12 -11.51
N LEU A 876 -7.58 -25.70 -10.41
CA LEU A 876 -8.83 -24.95 -10.39
C LEU A 876 -8.53 -23.47 -10.16
N PHE A 877 -8.95 -22.65 -11.10
CA PHE A 877 -8.77 -21.20 -11.05
C PHE A 877 -10.12 -20.49 -11.14
N GLY A 878 -10.33 -19.51 -10.28
CA GLY A 878 -11.40 -18.53 -10.48
C GLY A 878 -11.16 -17.69 -11.74
N ALA A 879 -12.24 -17.17 -12.33
CA ALA A 879 -12.18 -16.42 -13.60
C ALA A 879 -11.38 -15.10 -13.53
N GLY A 880 -11.15 -14.59 -12.32
CA GLY A 880 -10.36 -13.39 -12.03
C GLY A 880 -8.86 -13.58 -11.98
N VAL A 881 -8.37 -14.83 -11.91
CA VAL A 881 -6.95 -15.15 -11.80
C VAL A 881 -6.16 -14.56 -12.97
N LYS A 882 -4.99 -13.97 -12.67
CA LYS A 882 -4.08 -13.40 -13.67
C LYS A 882 -2.95 -14.37 -14.02
N GLY A 883 -2.33 -14.17 -15.19
CA GLY A 883 -1.27 -15.03 -15.71
C GLY A 883 -0.12 -15.30 -14.72
N LEU A 884 0.47 -14.25 -14.14
CA LEU A 884 1.58 -14.39 -13.19
C LEU A 884 1.15 -15.18 -11.94
N GLN A 885 -0.02 -14.86 -11.39
CA GLN A 885 -0.58 -15.54 -10.23
C GLN A 885 -0.77 -17.04 -10.51
N ALA A 886 -1.31 -17.40 -11.67
CA ALA A 886 -1.49 -18.79 -12.07
C ALA A 886 -0.15 -19.52 -12.23
N HIS A 887 0.82 -18.92 -12.95
CA HIS A 887 2.14 -19.53 -13.16
C HIS A 887 2.91 -19.75 -11.86
N GLN A 888 2.87 -18.79 -10.92
CA GLN A 888 3.51 -18.94 -9.61
C GLN A 888 2.89 -20.06 -8.79
N ALA A 889 1.56 -20.17 -8.76
CA ALA A 889 0.88 -21.23 -8.04
C ALA A 889 1.12 -22.63 -8.63
N LEU A 890 1.16 -22.73 -9.96
CA LEU A 890 1.52 -23.95 -10.68
C LEU A 890 2.96 -24.37 -10.34
N ALA A 891 3.91 -23.43 -10.44
CA ALA A 891 5.31 -23.67 -10.14
C ALA A 891 5.52 -24.19 -8.72
N ALA A 892 4.86 -23.57 -7.74
CA ALA A 892 4.93 -23.97 -6.33
C ALA A 892 4.42 -25.41 -6.08
N ALA A 893 3.49 -25.89 -6.90
CA ALA A 893 2.94 -27.24 -6.82
C ALA A 893 3.69 -28.28 -7.68
N GLY A 894 4.80 -27.88 -8.35
CA GLY A 894 5.48 -28.74 -9.33
C GLY A 894 4.62 -29.06 -10.56
N ALA A 895 3.66 -28.17 -10.87
CA ALA A 895 2.74 -28.29 -12.00
C ALA A 895 2.99 -27.21 -13.06
N GLY A 896 2.58 -27.44 -14.30
CA GLY A 896 2.70 -26.49 -15.40
C GLY A 896 1.50 -26.50 -16.33
N LEU A 897 1.21 -25.34 -16.94
CA LEU A 897 0.18 -25.17 -17.97
C LEU A 897 0.62 -24.16 -19.06
N PRO A 898 0.13 -24.32 -20.31
CA PRO A 898 0.36 -23.37 -21.40
C PRO A 898 -0.59 -22.16 -21.31
N LEU A 899 -0.42 -21.31 -20.29
CA LEU A 899 -1.21 -20.07 -20.11
C LEU A 899 -0.54 -18.84 -20.76
N GLY A 900 -1.23 -17.70 -20.80
CA GLY A 900 -0.74 -16.49 -21.49
C GLY A 900 0.58 -15.92 -20.93
N ARG A 901 1.46 -15.42 -21.82
CA ARG A 901 2.81 -14.92 -21.51
C ARG A 901 2.86 -13.62 -20.71
N CYS A 902 1.82 -12.78 -20.80
CA CYS A 902 1.76 -11.47 -20.14
C CYS A 902 1.33 -11.64 -18.67
N PRO A 903 2.03 -11.02 -17.69
CA PRO A 903 1.77 -11.27 -16.27
C PRO A 903 0.36 -10.90 -15.81
N THR A 904 -0.24 -9.85 -16.39
CA THR A 904 -1.52 -9.29 -15.95
C THR A 904 -2.72 -9.75 -16.78
N ILE A 905 -2.51 -10.63 -17.77
CA ILE A 905 -3.60 -11.14 -18.60
C ILE A 905 -4.58 -11.94 -17.76
N GLY A 906 -5.88 -11.74 -17.98
CA GLY A 906 -6.92 -12.49 -17.29
C GLY A 906 -7.06 -13.89 -17.88
N LEU A 907 -6.99 -14.92 -17.02
CA LEU A 907 -6.97 -16.32 -17.42
C LEU A 907 -8.23 -16.73 -18.21
N ALA A 908 -9.41 -16.24 -17.80
CA ALA A 908 -10.66 -16.56 -18.48
C ALA A 908 -10.66 -16.07 -19.93
N GLY A 909 -10.32 -14.79 -20.15
CA GLY A 909 -10.33 -14.22 -21.50
C GLY A 909 -9.36 -14.93 -22.44
N VAL A 910 -8.13 -15.16 -22.01
CA VAL A 910 -7.10 -15.77 -22.86
C VAL A 910 -7.44 -17.22 -23.22
N THR A 911 -7.91 -18.01 -22.24
CA THR A 911 -8.26 -19.43 -22.45
C THR A 911 -9.48 -19.57 -23.35
N LEU A 912 -10.52 -18.76 -23.17
CA LEU A 912 -11.77 -18.88 -23.94
C LEU A 912 -11.58 -18.59 -25.43
N GLY A 913 -10.55 -17.81 -25.81
CA GLY A 913 -10.15 -17.59 -27.21
C GLY A 913 -9.11 -18.59 -27.75
N GLY A 914 -8.70 -19.59 -26.96
CA GLY A 914 -7.69 -20.58 -27.32
C GLY A 914 -6.55 -20.58 -26.30
N GLY A 915 -5.75 -19.52 -26.31
CA GLY A 915 -4.70 -19.25 -25.32
C GLY A 915 -3.31 -19.68 -25.78
N LEU A 916 -2.61 -18.75 -26.44
CA LEU A 916 -1.20 -18.87 -26.81
C LEU A 916 -0.29 -18.60 -25.61
N SER A 917 0.85 -19.29 -25.58
CA SER A 917 1.75 -19.39 -24.43
C SER A 917 3.19 -19.69 -24.86
N ALA A 918 4.13 -19.63 -23.90
CA ALA A 918 5.50 -20.07 -24.09
C ALA A 918 5.67 -21.60 -24.32
N PHE A 919 4.60 -22.38 -24.21
CA PHE A 919 4.62 -23.85 -24.36
C PHE A 919 3.60 -24.35 -25.40
N THR A 920 3.08 -23.46 -26.25
CA THR A 920 1.99 -23.77 -27.19
C THR A 920 2.31 -24.96 -28.08
N ARG A 921 3.52 -25.04 -28.63
CA ARG A 921 3.93 -26.18 -29.47
C ARG A 921 4.18 -27.44 -28.66
N ALA A 922 4.61 -27.31 -27.41
CA ALA A 922 4.96 -28.45 -26.58
C ALA A 922 3.73 -29.16 -26.01
N TRP A 923 2.76 -28.39 -25.50
CA TRP A 923 1.62 -28.90 -24.73
C TRP A 923 0.26 -28.59 -25.38
N GLY A 924 0.19 -27.65 -26.32
CA GLY A 924 -1.06 -27.23 -26.96
C GLY A 924 -1.56 -25.89 -26.43
N LEU A 925 -2.80 -25.54 -26.75
CA LEU A 925 -3.42 -24.29 -26.31
C LEU A 925 -3.93 -24.41 -24.87
N ALA A 926 -4.07 -23.29 -24.16
CA ALA A 926 -4.65 -23.29 -22.80
C ALA A 926 -6.01 -24.02 -22.75
N CYS A 927 -6.86 -23.83 -23.77
CA CYS A 927 -8.17 -24.47 -23.86
C CYS A 927 -8.13 -25.99 -24.07
N ASP A 928 -7.00 -26.56 -24.51
CA ASP A 928 -6.84 -28.01 -24.67
C ASP A 928 -6.70 -28.73 -23.34
N HIS A 929 -6.22 -28.01 -22.32
CA HIS A 929 -6.05 -28.50 -20.96
C HIS A 929 -7.33 -28.34 -20.11
N LEU A 930 -8.32 -27.61 -20.60
CA LEU A 930 -9.56 -27.35 -19.88
C LEU A 930 -10.33 -28.67 -19.66
N ARG A 931 -10.87 -28.85 -18.46
CA ARG A 931 -11.62 -30.05 -18.03
C ARG A 931 -13.04 -29.73 -17.64
N GLU A 932 -13.22 -28.64 -16.90
CA GLU A 932 -14.53 -28.16 -16.46
C GLU A 932 -14.56 -26.63 -16.49
N VAL A 933 -15.72 -26.06 -16.82
CA VAL A 933 -15.99 -24.63 -16.68
C VAL A 933 -17.24 -24.43 -15.84
N GLU A 934 -17.15 -23.59 -14.82
CA GLU A 934 -18.31 -23.04 -14.12
C GLU A 934 -18.72 -21.72 -14.78
N ILE A 935 -19.98 -21.63 -15.21
CA ILE A 935 -20.49 -20.52 -16.01
C ILE A 935 -21.93 -20.18 -15.62
N VAL A 936 -22.24 -18.89 -15.57
CA VAL A 936 -23.60 -18.37 -15.44
C VAL A 936 -24.15 -18.02 -16.81
N THR A 937 -25.17 -18.75 -17.27
CA THR A 937 -25.84 -18.53 -18.56
C THR A 937 -26.91 -17.44 -18.49
N ALA A 938 -27.45 -17.02 -19.63
CA ALA A 938 -28.37 -15.87 -19.71
C ALA A 938 -29.70 -16.09 -18.97
N ASP A 939 -30.07 -17.35 -18.74
CA ASP A 939 -31.20 -17.73 -17.88
C ASP A 939 -30.90 -17.54 -16.37
N GLY A 940 -29.68 -17.17 -16.01
CA GLY A 940 -29.23 -16.96 -14.62
C GLY A 940 -28.86 -18.25 -13.90
N ARG A 941 -28.73 -19.37 -14.62
CA ARG A 941 -28.34 -20.65 -14.02
C ARG A 941 -26.83 -20.81 -13.97
N ILE A 942 -26.34 -21.31 -12.83
CA ILE A 942 -24.97 -21.78 -12.67
C ILE A 942 -24.88 -23.16 -13.30
N ARG A 943 -23.96 -23.33 -14.25
CA ARG A 943 -23.70 -24.59 -14.94
C ARG A 943 -22.24 -24.97 -14.77
N ARG A 944 -21.99 -26.26 -14.55
CA ARG A 944 -20.67 -26.86 -14.72
C ARG A 944 -20.70 -27.70 -15.99
N VAL A 945 -19.84 -27.37 -16.94
CA VAL A 945 -19.79 -28.04 -18.23
C VAL A 945 -18.42 -28.68 -18.45
N ARG A 946 -18.45 -29.88 -19.02
CA ARG A 946 -17.30 -30.73 -19.35
C ARG A 946 -17.51 -31.31 -20.75
N ALA A 947 -16.47 -31.93 -21.31
CA ALA A 947 -16.53 -32.56 -22.63
C ALA A 947 -17.62 -33.65 -22.76
N ASP A 948 -17.96 -34.34 -21.66
CA ASP A 948 -18.95 -35.42 -21.61
C ASP A 948 -20.35 -34.98 -21.14
N SER A 949 -20.57 -33.67 -20.99
CA SER A 949 -21.87 -33.14 -20.58
C SER A 949 -22.98 -33.45 -21.62
N PRO A 950 -24.22 -33.77 -21.21
CA PRO A 950 -25.31 -34.06 -22.13
C PRO A 950 -25.56 -32.89 -23.09
N SER A 951 -25.44 -33.14 -24.39
CA SER A 951 -25.41 -32.14 -25.45
C SER A 951 -26.78 -31.93 -26.09
N GLY A 952 -27.81 -31.57 -25.31
CA GLY A 952 -29.20 -31.39 -25.77
C GLY A 952 -29.44 -30.24 -26.77
N GLY A 953 -28.49 -29.98 -27.66
CA GLY A 953 -28.39 -28.81 -28.54
C GLY A 953 -27.39 -27.76 -28.04
N ASP A 954 -26.84 -27.89 -26.83
CA ASP A 954 -26.05 -26.87 -26.13
C ASP A 954 -24.61 -27.34 -25.82
N ASP A 955 -23.86 -27.62 -26.87
CA ASP A 955 -22.45 -28.02 -26.85
C ASP A 955 -21.49 -26.89 -26.37
N LEU A 956 -21.77 -26.44 -25.15
CA LEU A 956 -21.25 -25.24 -24.53
C LEU A 956 -19.79 -25.40 -24.15
N PHE A 957 -19.37 -26.58 -23.69
CA PHE A 957 -17.96 -26.83 -23.39
C PHE A 957 -17.08 -26.69 -24.64
N TRP A 958 -17.48 -27.30 -25.77
CA TRP A 958 -16.78 -27.16 -27.05
C TRP A 958 -16.68 -25.69 -27.48
N ALA A 959 -17.77 -24.92 -27.32
CA ALA A 959 -17.85 -23.52 -27.70
C ALA A 959 -16.95 -22.62 -26.82
N LEU A 960 -16.80 -22.94 -25.54
CA LEU A 960 -15.91 -22.24 -24.61
C LEU A 960 -14.42 -22.54 -24.88
N CYS A 961 -14.10 -23.66 -25.54
CA CYS A 961 -12.73 -24.00 -25.92
C CYS A 961 -12.29 -23.31 -27.24
N GLY A 962 -12.26 -21.98 -27.28
CA GLY A 962 -11.74 -21.21 -28.42
C GLY A 962 -12.74 -20.26 -29.10
N GLY A 963 -14.00 -20.24 -28.66
CA GLY A 963 -15.04 -19.39 -29.23
C GLY A 963 -15.02 -17.94 -28.77
N GLY A 964 -14.06 -17.55 -27.92
CA GLY A 964 -13.94 -16.21 -27.35
C GLY A 964 -14.81 -16.00 -26.10
N GLY A 965 -14.33 -15.14 -25.19
CA GLY A 965 -15.04 -14.78 -23.97
C GLY A 965 -16.27 -13.91 -24.25
N GLY A 966 -17.25 -13.93 -23.35
CA GLY A 966 -18.42 -13.04 -23.43
C GLY A 966 -19.49 -13.44 -24.45
N ASN A 967 -19.40 -14.62 -25.06
CA ASN A 967 -20.42 -15.10 -26.02
C ASN A 967 -21.55 -15.90 -25.36
N TYR A 968 -21.27 -16.72 -24.35
CA TYR A 968 -22.22 -17.75 -23.90
C TYR A 968 -22.66 -17.62 -22.44
N GLY A 969 -21.98 -16.78 -21.66
CA GLY A 969 -22.20 -16.65 -20.23
C GLY A 969 -21.03 -16.01 -19.51
N ALA A 970 -21.23 -15.71 -18.23
CA ALA A 970 -20.18 -15.24 -17.33
C ALA A 970 -19.49 -16.43 -16.66
N VAL A 971 -18.26 -16.72 -17.09
CA VAL A 971 -17.42 -17.77 -16.48
C VAL A 971 -16.96 -17.32 -15.10
N THR A 972 -17.09 -18.19 -14.10
CA THR A 972 -16.71 -17.92 -12.70
C THR A 972 -15.53 -18.76 -12.23
N ALA A 973 -15.35 -19.96 -12.77
CA ALA A 973 -14.19 -20.82 -12.49
C ALA A 973 -13.87 -21.78 -13.65
N MET A 974 -12.63 -22.25 -13.71
CA MET A 974 -12.13 -23.18 -14.72
C MET A 974 -11.18 -24.20 -14.09
N GLU A 975 -11.39 -25.48 -14.37
CA GLU A 975 -10.48 -26.57 -14.00
C GLU A 975 -9.65 -27.01 -15.21
N PHE A 976 -8.35 -27.17 -15.02
CA PHE A 976 -7.38 -27.60 -16.02
C PHE A 976 -6.67 -28.89 -15.59
N ALA A 977 -6.25 -29.70 -16.55
CA ALA A 977 -5.27 -30.76 -16.34
C ALA A 977 -3.85 -30.21 -16.53
N THR A 978 -2.99 -30.44 -15.55
CA THR A 978 -1.63 -29.86 -15.49
C THR A 978 -0.56 -30.85 -15.93
N GLU A 979 0.53 -30.32 -16.46
CA GLU A 979 1.78 -31.06 -16.69
C GLU A 979 2.61 -31.14 -15.41
N ASP A 980 3.38 -32.22 -15.24
CA ASP A 980 4.36 -32.32 -14.15
C ASP A 980 5.67 -31.66 -14.59
N ILE A 981 6.16 -30.72 -13.79
CA ILE A 981 7.35 -29.92 -14.12
C ILE A 981 8.53 -30.15 -13.17
N ARG A 982 8.44 -31.10 -12.23
CA ARG A 982 9.45 -31.28 -11.18
C ARG A 982 10.85 -31.57 -11.73
N ASP A 983 10.91 -32.29 -12.84
CA ASP A 983 12.16 -32.61 -13.56
C ASP A 983 12.30 -31.83 -14.87
N LEU A 984 11.50 -30.78 -15.07
CA LEU A 984 11.49 -30.00 -16.30
C LEU A 984 12.62 -28.96 -16.31
N SER A 985 13.54 -29.10 -17.28
CA SER A 985 14.50 -28.05 -17.60
C SER A 985 13.92 -27.11 -18.66
N CYS A 986 14.03 -25.80 -18.44
CA CYS A 986 13.64 -24.79 -19.44
C CYS A 986 14.84 -23.94 -19.85
N THR A 987 14.89 -23.57 -21.12
CA THR A 987 15.89 -22.64 -21.66
C THR A 987 15.18 -21.57 -22.49
N ARG A 988 15.43 -20.29 -22.17
CA ARG A 988 15.01 -19.16 -23.01
C ARG A 988 16.11 -18.81 -23.99
N PHE A 989 15.72 -18.34 -25.16
CA PHE A 989 16.66 -17.86 -26.15
C PHE A 989 16.16 -16.64 -26.90
N LEU A 990 17.13 -15.91 -27.45
CA LEU A 990 16.94 -14.81 -28.37
C LEU A 990 18.01 -14.92 -29.46
N VAL A 991 17.61 -14.89 -30.72
CA VAL A 991 18.52 -14.80 -31.86
C VAL A 991 18.14 -13.57 -32.68
N SER A 992 19.14 -12.76 -33.06
CA SER A 992 18.96 -11.52 -33.80
C SER A 992 19.73 -11.52 -35.11
N TRP A 993 19.24 -10.76 -36.08
CA TRP A 993 19.83 -10.61 -37.40
C TRP A 993 19.97 -9.13 -37.80
N PRO A 994 20.76 -8.82 -38.85
CA PRO A 994 20.81 -7.47 -39.41
C PRO A 994 19.42 -7.00 -39.85
N THR A 995 19.12 -5.70 -39.67
CA THR A 995 17.83 -5.12 -40.07
C THR A 995 17.54 -5.26 -41.57
N THR A 996 18.59 -5.39 -42.40
CA THR A 996 18.52 -5.66 -43.83
C THR A 996 18.01 -7.07 -44.19
N ASP A 997 18.01 -8.00 -43.24
CA ASP A 997 17.67 -9.42 -43.47
C ASP A 997 16.24 -9.79 -43.04
N THR A 998 15.42 -8.81 -42.62
CA THR A 998 14.05 -9.01 -42.12
C THR A 998 13.23 -10.02 -42.94
N ALA A 999 13.21 -9.90 -44.28
CA ALA A 999 12.46 -10.81 -45.14
C ALA A 999 13.00 -12.25 -45.11
N ALA A 1000 14.32 -12.42 -45.03
CA ALA A 1000 14.95 -13.73 -44.93
C ALA A 1000 14.64 -14.38 -43.58
N VAL A 1001 14.65 -13.60 -42.49
CA VAL A 1001 14.33 -14.09 -41.14
C VAL A 1001 12.87 -14.54 -41.06
N ILE A 1002 11.91 -13.71 -41.50
CA ILE A 1002 10.48 -14.05 -41.50
C ILE A 1002 10.26 -15.36 -42.28
N ARG A 1003 10.78 -15.44 -43.50
CA ARG A 1003 10.63 -16.64 -44.34
C ARG A 1003 11.29 -17.86 -43.72
N GLY A 1004 12.56 -17.75 -43.33
CA GLY A 1004 13.34 -18.84 -42.76
C GLY A 1004 12.71 -19.38 -41.48
N TRP A 1005 12.26 -18.49 -40.60
CA TRP A 1005 11.54 -18.85 -39.39
C TRP A 1005 10.24 -19.61 -39.69
N THR A 1006 9.42 -19.17 -40.66
CA THR A 1006 8.18 -19.91 -41.00
C THR A 1006 8.44 -21.28 -41.63
N LEU A 1007 9.50 -21.41 -42.43
CA LEU A 1007 9.93 -22.70 -42.98
C LEU A 1007 10.40 -23.64 -41.87
N TRP A 1008 11.28 -23.14 -41.00
CA TRP A 1008 11.79 -23.88 -39.86
C TRP A 1008 10.67 -24.31 -38.92
N ASN A 1009 9.72 -23.44 -38.59
CA ASN A 1009 8.64 -23.77 -37.65
C ASN A 1009 7.68 -24.84 -38.20
N ALA A 1010 7.50 -24.88 -39.52
CA ALA A 1010 6.68 -25.87 -40.22
C ALA A 1010 7.43 -27.18 -40.53
N ASP A 1011 8.75 -27.22 -40.40
CA ASP A 1011 9.55 -28.40 -40.64
C ASP A 1011 9.23 -29.48 -39.59
N PRO A 1012 8.85 -30.71 -39.99
CA PRO A 1012 8.68 -31.84 -39.08
C PRO A 1012 9.92 -32.18 -38.24
N ALA A 1013 11.13 -31.81 -38.69
CA ALA A 1013 12.37 -31.97 -37.95
C ALA A 1013 12.52 -30.98 -36.79
N THR A 1014 11.76 -29.87 -36.80
CA THR A 1014 11.78 -28.91 -35.69
C THR A 1014 11.01 -29.48 -34.51
N PRO A 1015 11.66 -29.69 -33.35
CA PRO A 1015 11.03 -30.38 -32.23
C PRO A 1015 9.85 -29.58 -31.68
N ARG A 1016 8.81 -30.27 -31.21
CA ARG A 1016 7.66 -29.61 -30.58
C ARG A 1016 8.00 -28.96 -29.23
N SER A 1017 9.14 -29.33 -28.62
CA SER A 1017 9.63 -28.77 -27.36
C SER A 1017 10.16 -27.33 -27.48
N VAL A 1018 10.31 -26.78 -28.69
CA VAL A 1018 10.59 -25.36 -28.90
C VAL A 1018 9.31 -24.61 -29.29
N THR A 1019 8.98 -23.57 -28.53
CA THR A 1019 7.96 -22.57 -28.88
C THR A 1019 8.63 -21.20 -28.94
N CYS A 1020 8.45 -20.47 -30.03
CA CYS A 1020 9.06 -19.16 -30.21
C CYS A 1020 8.19 -18.25 -31.06
N ALA A 1021 8.61 -16.99 -31.17
CA ALA A 1021 7.98 -16.03 -32.04
C ALA A 1021 9.04 -15.21 -32.78
N PHE A 1022 8.71 -14.81 -34.01
CA PHE A 1022 9.41 -13.72 -34.68
C PHE A 1022 8.88 -12.38 -34.13
N GLU A 1023 9.77 -11.45 -33.79
CA GLU A 1023 9.44 -10.14 -33.26
C GLU A 1023 10.30 -9.06 -33.92
N GLN A 1024 9.65 -7.98 -34.37
CA GLN A 1024 10.33 -6.77 -34.81
C GLN A 1024 9.45 -5.55 -34.52
N LEU A 1025 9.88 -4.74 -33.56
CA LEU A 1025 9.20 -3.55 -33.05
C LEU A 1025 10.18 -2.37 -33.02
N SER A 1026 9.75 -1.16 -33.37
CA SER A 1026 10.54 0.07 -33.21
C SER A 1026 9.74 1.23 -32.65
N ASP A 1027 10.35 1.95 -31.72
CA ASP A 1027 9.88 3.18 -31.07
C ASP A 1027 10.70 4.43 -31.44
N SER A 1028 11.81 4.26 -32.17
CA SER A 1028 12.84 5.30 -32.36
C SER A 1028 12.82 5.97 -33.72
N GLY A 1029 11.96 5.51 -34.64
CA GLY A 1029 12.00 5.92 -36.04
C GLY A 1029 13.04 5.15 -36.89
N ALA A 1030 13.96 4.41 -36.26
CA ALA A 1030 14.93 3.57 -36.94
C ALA A 1030 14.37 2.15 -37.14
N PRO A 1031 14.87 1.36 -38.13
CA PRO A 1031 14.44 -0.03 -38.28
C PRO A 1031 14.71 -0.85 -37.02
N GLY A 1032 13.68 -1.48 -36.45
CA GLY A 1032 13.82 -2.41 -35.33
C GLY A 1032 14.63 -3.65 -35.72
N VAL A 1033 15.30 -4.28 -34.75
CA VAL A 1033 16.14 -5.48 -35.00
C VAL A 1033 15.24 -6.71 -35.17
N PRO A 1034 15.30 -7.44 -36.30
CA PRO A 1034 14.55 -8.67 -36.48
C PRO A 1034 15.08 -9.75 -35.54
N THR A 1035 14.19 -10.30 -34.72
CA THR A 1035 14.54 -11.18 -33.60
C THR A 1035 13.63 -12.40 -33.56
N VAL A 1036 14.17 -13.57 -33.19
CA VAL A 1036 13.40 -14.75 -32.80
C VAL A 1036 13.63 -15.01 -31.32
N THR A 1037 12.57 -14.92 -30.52
CA THR A 1037 12.60 -15.12 -29.06
C THR A 1037 11.74 -16.32 -28.71
N GLY A 1038 12.22 -17.20 -27.83
CA GLY A 1038 11.45 -18.38 -27.47
C GLY A 1038 11.91 -19.13 -26.23
N THR A 1039 11.20 -20.23 -25.98
CA THR A 1039 11.40 -21.16 -24.87
C THR A 1039 11.57 -22.56 -25.44
N PHE A 1040 12.54 -23.29 -24.90
CA PHE A 1040 12.83 -24.69 -25.20
C PHE A 1040 12.74 -25.53 -23.92
N LEU A 1041 12.02 -26.65 -23.98
CA LEU A 1041 12.00 -27.64 -22.92
C LEU A 1041 13.23 -28.55 -23.05
N GLY A 1042 14.28 -28.20 -22.32
CA GLY A 1042 15.56 -28.89 -22.33
C GLY A 1042 16.72 -27.99 -21.91
N THR A 1043 17.93 -28.54 -21.98
CA THR A 1043 19.16 -27.84 -21.61
C THR A 1043 19.68 -26.97 -22.78
N PRO A 1044 20.50 -25.95 -22.49
CA PRO A 1044 21.14 -25.13 -23.53
C PRO A 1044 21.88 -25.96 -24.59
N GLY A 1045 22.63 -27.00 -24.19
CA GLY A 1045 23.38 -27.83 -25.15
C GLY A 1045 22.49 -28.61 -26.12
N ALA A 1046 21.27 -28.98 -25.72
CA ALA A 1046 20.30 -29.63 -26.60
C ALA A 1046 19.55 -28.63 -27.51
N LEU A 1047 19.56 -27.34 -27.16
CA LEU A 1047 18.98 -26.27 -27.97
C LEU A 1047 19.90 -25.85 -29.13
N GLU A 1048 21.22 -25.92 -28.98
CA GLU A 1048 22.16 -25.45 -30.02
C GLU A 1048 21.90 -26.06 -31.41
N PRO A 1049 21.72 -27.40 -31.59
CA PRO A 1049 21.43 -27.95 -32.92
C PRO A 1049 20.09 -27.48 -33.50
N VAL A 1050 19.13 -27.13 -32.63
CA VAL A 1050 17.82 -26.62 -33.04
C VAL A 1050 17.95 -25.16 -33.53
N LEU A 1051 18.81 -24.36 -32.90
CA LEU A 1051 19.14 -23.01 -33.35
C LEU A 1051 20.01 -23.01 -34.61
N ASP A 1052 20.95 -23.95 -34.74
CA ASP A 1052 21.73 -24.12 -35.98
C ASP A 1052 20.82 -24.48 -37.16
N HIS A 1053 19.78 -25.29 -36.93
CA HIS A 1053 18.74 -25.56 -37.93
C HIS A 1053 17.95 -24.29 -38.30
N LEU A 1054 17.60 -23.45 -37.32
CA LEU A 1054 16.96 -22.15 -37.58
C LEU A 1054 17.88 -21.23 -38.41
N ALA A 1055 19.15 -21.12 -38.03
CA ALA A 1055 20.15 -20.33 -38.75
C ALA A 1055 20.30 -20.81 -40.20
N ALA A 1056 20.33 -22.13 -40.43
CA ALA A 1056 20.39 -22.71 -41.76
C ALA A 1056 19.14 -22.40 -42.60
N ALA A 1057 17.94 -22.45 -42.00
CA ALA A 1057 16.69 -22.11 -42.67
C ALA A 1057 16.57 -20.62 -43.03
N VAL A 1058 17.11 -19.74 -42.19
CA VAL A 1058 17.22 -18.29 -42.46
C VAL A 1058 18.27 -18.01 -43.55
N GLY A 1059 19.39 -18.74 -43.53
CA GLY A 1059 20.46 -18.62 -44.53
C GLY A 1059 21.22 -17.29 -44.48
N ARG A 1060 21.17 -16.58 -43.34
CA ARG A 1060 21.86 -15.31 -43.06
C ARG A 1060 22.61 -15.39 -41.74
N ALA A 1061 23.71 -14.67 -41.64
CA ALA A 1061 24.51 -14.62 -40.42
C ALA A 1061 23.75 -13.88 -39.30
N GLU A 1062 23.73 -14.48 -38.12
CA GLU A 1062 23.18 -13.88 -36.89
C GLU A 1062 24.06 -12.69 -36.44
N THR A 1063 23.45 -11.65 -35.89
CA THR A 1063 24.16 -10.56 -35.20
C THR A 1063 24.34 -10.82 -33.71
N GLY A 1064 23.50 -11.68 -33.12
CA GLY A 1064 23.60 -12.07 -31.73
C GLY A 1064 22.75 -13.29 -31.40
N ARG A 1065 23.21 -14.04 -30.40
CA ARG A 1065 22.51 -15.19 -29.83
C ARG A 1065 22.67 -15.15 -28.32
N VAL A 1066 21.56 -15.22 -27.61
CA VAL A 1066 21.49 -15.27 -26.15
C VAL A 1066 20.72 -16.52 -25.76
N VAL A 1067 21.32 -17.34 -24.88
CA VAL A 1067 20.72 -18.58 -24.38
C VAL A 1067 20.84 -18.59 -22.87
N VAL A 1068 19.71 -18.73 -22.17
CA VAL A 1068 19.62 -18.61 -20.72
C VAL A 1068 18.83 -19.79 -20.15
N PRO A 1069 19.46 -20.70 -19.38
CA PRO A 1069 18.70 -21.69 -18.62
C PRO A 1069 17.84 -20.99 -17.56
N CYS A 1070 16.64 -21.49 -17.34
CA CYS A 1070 15.68 -20.89 -16.42
C CYS A 1070 14.68 -21.93 -15.88
N ASP A 1071 13.93 -21.55 -14.85
CA ASP A 1071 12.83 -22.35 -14.33
C ASP A 1071 11.54 -22.18 -15.16
N TYR A 1072 10.52 -22.98 -14.82
CA TYR A 1072 9.20 -22.90 -15.44
C TYR A 1072 8.59 -21.49 -15.34
N SER A 1073 8.64 -20.85 -14.17
CA SER A 1073 7.99 -19.55 -13.95
C SER A 1073 8.52 -18.48 -14.90
N ARG A 1074 9.84 -18.39 -15.05
CA ARG A 1074 10.53 -17.45 -15.93
C ARG A 1074 10.37 -17.81 -17.40
N ALA A 1075 10.25 -19.09 -17.72
CA ALA A 1075 9.95 -19.57 -19.07
C ALA A 1075 8.50 -19.26 -19.48
N ALA A 1076 7.55 -19.44 -18.56
CA ALA A 1076 6.12 -19.36 -18.78
C ALA A 1076 5.62 -17.91 -18.89
N CYS A 1077 6.13 -17.03 -18.02
CA CYS A 1077 5.68 -15.65 -17.87
C CYS A 1077 6.82 -14.67 -18.19
N GLU A 1078 6.58 -13.73 -19.10
CA GLU A 1078 7.56 -12.71 -19.49
C GLU A 1078 7.64 -11.55 -18.47
N ALA A 1079 7.55 -11.83 -17.16
CA ALA A 1079 7.50 -10.79 -16.14
C ALA A 1079 8.69 -9.81 -16.22
N ASP A 1080 9.90 -10.33 -16.49
CA ASP A 1080 11.13 -9.53 -16.69
C ASP A 1080 10.97 -8.50 -17.82
N ARG A 1081 10.28 -8.86 -18.91
CA ARG A 1081 10.02 -7.98 -20.07
C ARG A 1081 9.05 -6.84 -19.73
N TRP A 1082 8.18 -7.03 -18.73
CA TRP A 1082 7.09 -6.13 -18.37
C TRP A 1082 7.30 -5.44 -17.01
N GLY A 1083 8.53 -5.36 -16.50
CA GLY A 1083 8.81 -4.67 -15.24
C GLY A 1083 8.48 -5.49 -13.99
N GLY A 1084 8.77 -6.80 -14.00
CA GLY A 1084 8.70 -7.67 -12.82
C GLY A 1084 7.28 -8.04 -12.38
N GLY A 1085 6.29 -7.98 -13.28
CA GLY A 1085 4.90 -8.31 -12.97
C GLY A 1085 4.04 -7.12 -12.55
N THR A 1086 4.61 -5.91 -12.50
CA THR A 1086 3.82 -4.68 -12.48
C THR A 1086 3.24 -4.43 -13.87
N LEU A 1087 2.09 -3.75 -13.97
CA LEU A 1087 1.73 -3.15 -15.26
C LEU A 1087 2.82 -2.12 -15.55
N GLY A 1088 3.65 -2.35 -16.57
CA GLY A 1088 4.34 -1.24 -17.24
C GLY A 1088 3.33 -0.12 -17.57
N ALA A 1089 3.81 1.08 -17.87
CA ALA A 1089 2.93 2.20 -18.17
C ALA A 1089 1.83 1.79 -19.18
N ARG A 1090 0.57 2.01 -18.82
CA ARG A 1090 -0.57 1.78 -19.73
C ARG A 1090 -0.31 2.58 -21.00
N VAL A 1091 -0.65 2.02 -22.15
CA VAL A 1091 -0.38 2.64 -23.46
C VAL A 1091 -1.60 2.46 -24.35
N ALA A 1092 -1.86 3.44 -25.22
CA ALA A 1092 -2.88 3.30 -26.24
C ALA A 1092 -2.33 2.48 -27.42
N PHE A 1093 -3.09 1.52 -27.91
CA PHE A 1093 -2.68 0.74 -29.07
C PHE A 1093 -3.86 0.24 -29.93
N ALA A 1094 -3.53 -0.13 -31.15
CA ALA A 1094 -4.39 -0.88 -32.06
C ALA A 1094 -3.60 -2.04 -32.66
N ALA A 1095 -4.31 -3.11 -33.02
CA ALA A 1095 -3.72 -4.26 -33.65
C ALA A 1095 -4.65 -4.88 -34.70
N LYS A 1096 -4.05 -5.61 -35.64
CA LYS A 1096 -4.74 -6.49 -36.60
C LYS A 1096 -4.00 -7.82 -36.65
N SER A 1097 -4.65 -8.90 -37.08
CA SER A 1097 -4.03 -10.23 -37.11
C SER A 1097 -4.35 -11.02 -38.37
N HIS A 1098 -3.45 -11.92 -38.76
CA HIS A 1098 -3.70 -12.98 -39.74
C HIS A 1098 -3.25 -14.35 -39.21
N ILE A 1099 -3.75 -15.41 -39.84
CA ILE A 1099 -3.28 -16.79 -39.64
C ILE A 1099 -2.33 -17.19 -40.75
N VAL A 1100 -1.11 -17.59 -40.39
CA VAL A 1100 -0.11 -18.13 -41.33
C VAL A 1100 -0.37 -19.62 -41.49
N ARG A 1101 -1.13 -20.00 -42.52
CA ARG A 1101 -1.50 -21.41 -42.77
C ARG A 1101 -0.36 -22.25 -43.32
N GLU A 1102 0.46 -21.65 -44.18
CA GLU A 1102 1.60 -22.28 -44.84
C GLU A 1102 2.85 -21.39 -44.69
N PRO A 1103 4.07 -21.96 -44.79
CA PRO A 1103 5.30 -21.17 -44.78
C PRO A 1103 5.30 -20.05 -45.81
N LEU A 1104 5.84 -18.90 -45.46
CA LEU A 1104 5.75 -17.72 -46.31
C LEU A 1104 6.67 -17.81 -47.52
N GLY A 1105 6.10 -17.57 -48.70
CA GLY A 1105 6.87 -17.40 -49.92
C GLY A 1105 7.71 -16.12 -49.92
N PRO A 1106 8.72 -16.00 -50.81
CA PRO A 1106 9.59 -14.82 -50.89
C PRO A 1106 8.85 -13.49 -51.04
N ALA A 1107 7.79 -13.46 -51.85
CA ALA A 1107 7.00 -12.25 -52.08
C ALA A 1107 6.26 -11.77 -50.81
N ALA A 1108 5.66 -12.71 -50.07
CA ALA A 1108 4.94 -12.39 -48.83
C ALA A 1108 5.90 -11.87 -47.74
N ALA A 1109 7.05 -12.53 -47.59
CA ALA A 1109 8.07 -12.11 -46.61
C ALA A 1109 8.69 -10.75 -46.97
N ALA A 1110 8.92 -10.47 -48.25
CA ALA A 1110 9.37 -9.16 -48.72
C ALA A 1110 8.31 -8.07 -48.49
N GLY A 1111 7.03 -8.37 -48.73
CA GLY A 1111 5.91 -7.46 -48.44
C GLY A 1111 5.82 -7.09 -46.96
N MET A 1112 5.93 -8.08 -46.05
CA MET A 1112 5.97 -7.83 -44.61
C MET A 1112 7.17 -6.96 -44.19
N ALA A 1113 8.36 -7.25 -44.72
CA ALA A 1113 9.56 -6.47 -44.43
C ALA A 1113 9.42 -5.01 -44.89
N ALA A 1114 8.89 -4.79 -46.10
CA ALA A 1114 8.65 -3.46 -46.63
C ALA A 1114 7.62 -2.68 -45.79
N ALA A 1115 6.54 -3.34 -45.35
CA ALA A 1115 5.54 -2.73 -44.48
C ALA A 1115 6.11 -2.33 -43.12
N LEU A 1116 7.00 -3.14 -42.52
CA LEU A 1116 7.72 -2.80 -41.29
C LEU A 1116 8.64 -1.60 -41.48
N GLU A 1117 9.39 -1.56 -42.58
CA GLU A 1117 10.25 -0.43 -42.90
C GLU A 1117 9.45 0.86 -43.05
N GLN A 1118 8.30 0.80 -43.74
CA GLN A 1118 7.39 1.94 -43.86
C GLN A 1118 6.88 2.40 -42.49
N ALA A 1119 6.48 1.46 -41.62
CA ALA A 1119 6.02 1.74 -40.26
C ALA A 1119 7.08 2.52 -39.47
N HIS A 1120 8.31 1.99 -39.46
CA HIS A 1120 9.38 2.51 -38.64
C HIS A 1120 9.79 3.93 -39.07
N ARG A 1121 9.69 4.30 -40.34
CA ARG A 1121 10.05 5.65 -40.82
C ARG A 1121 9.23 6.80 -40.19
N PHE A 1122 8.07 6.52 -39.61
CA PHE A 1122 7.23 7.55 -38.96
C PHE A 1122 6.96 7.30 -37.46
N THR A 1123 7.60 6.30 -36.83
CA THR A 1123 7.44 6.03 -35.38
C THR A 1123 8.22 6.98 -34.46
N GLY A 1124 9.11 7.84 -35.01
CA GLY A 1124 9.96 8.76 -34.22
C GLY A 1124 9.27 9.90 -33.47
N VAL A 1125 7.93 9.93 -33.42
CA VAL A 1125 7.12 11.00 -32.76
C VAL A 1125 6.35 10.44 -31.54
N GLY A 1126 6.96 9.49 -30.82
CA GLY A 1126 6.38 8.85 -29.64
C GLY A 1126 5.51 7.65 -29.98
N GLY A 1127 5.73 6.53 -29.28
CA GLY A 1127 5.05 5.24 -29.48
C GLY A 1127 5.77 4.29 -30.46
N ALA A 1128 5.42 3.00 -30.43
CA ALA A 1128 6.08 1.94 -31.20
C ALA A 1128 5.19 1.34 -32.30
N SER A 1129 5.76 0.79 -33.36
CA SER A 1129 5.02 -0.04 -34.34
C SER A 1129 5.87 -1.24 -34.75
N GLY A 1130 5.21 -2.34 -35.11
CA GLY A 1130 5.90 -3.57 -35.48
C GLY A 1130 4.95 -4.74 -35.68
N LEU A 1131 5.53 -5.93 -35.79
CA LEU A 1131 4.77 -7.17 -35.84
C LEU A 1131 5.41 -8.28 -35.00
N LEU A 1132 4.56 -9.20 -34.60
CA LEU A 1132 4.86 -10.43 -33.86
C LEU A 1132 4.27 -11.60 -34.67
N ILE A 1133 5.00 -12.70 -34.84
CA ILE A 1133 4.46 -13.95 -35.37
C ILE A 1133 4.65 -15.05 -34.33
N ASP A 1134 3.58 -15.40 -33.62
CA ASP A 1134 3.56 -16.48 -32.63
C ASP A 1134 3.51 -17.84 -33.33
N ALA A 1135 4.38 -18.78 -32.91
CA ALA A 1135 4.38 -20.12 -33.48
C ALA A 1135 3.14 -20.93 -33.06
N LEU A 1136 2.54 -21.59 -34.05
CA LEU A 1136 1.62 -22.72 -33.88
C LEU A 1136 2.31 -24.02 -34.36
N GLY A 1137 1.54 -25.08 -34.48
CA GLY A 1137 2.03 -26.44 -34.75
C GLY A 1137 2.36 -27.21 -33.48
N GLY A 1138 3.13 -28.29 -33.62
CA GLY A 1138 3.38 -29.21 -32.51
C GLY A 1138 2.09 -29.81 -31.96
N ALA A 1139 1.93 -29.84 -30.63
CA ALA A 1139 0.78 -30.40 -29.93
C ALA A 1139 -0.56 -29.73 -30.29
N VAL A 1140 -0.56 -28.48 -30.80
CA VAL A 1140 -1.80 -27.84 -31.29
C VAL A 1140 -2.44 -28.65 -32.43
N GLY A 1141 -1.61 -29.25 -33.28
CA GLY A 1141 -2.04 -30.05 -34.44
C GLY A 1141 -2.48 -31.47 -34.10
N ASP A 1142 -2.32 -31.92 -32.84
CA ASP A 1142 -2.79 -33.24 -32.40
C ASP A 1142 -4.33 -33.30 -32.36
N ARG A 1143 -5.02 -32.13 -32.42
CA ARG A 1143 -6.48 -32.01 -32.52
C ARG A 1143 -6.91 -31.55 -33.91
N LEU A 1144 -8.01 -32.11 -34.40
CA LEU A 1144 -8.63 -31.68 -35.66
C LEU A 1144 -9.23 -30.26 -35.54
N PRO A 1145 -9.29 -29.47 -36.64
CA PRO A 1145 -9.87 -28.12 -36.64
C PRO A 1145 -11.26 -27.96 -36.02
N GLY A 1146 -12.12 -29.00 -36.11
CA GLY A 1146 -13.47 -28.98 -35.52
C GLY A 1146 -13.56 -29.54 -34.09
N ALA A 1147 -12.45 -29.96 -33.48
CA ALA A 1147 -12.43 -30.60 -32.16
C ALA A 1147 -12.76 -29.64 -31.02
N THR A 1148 -12.47 -28.35 -31.19
CA THR A 1148 -12.93 -27.25 -30.32
C THR A 1148 -13.35 -26.07 -31.19
N ALA A 1149 -13.86 -25.00 -30.60
CA ALA A 1149 -14.24 -23.81 -31.35
C ALA A 1149 -13.06 -23.04 -31.99
N PHE A 1150 -11.80 -23.31 -31.59
CA PHE A 1150 -10.60 -22.76 -32.23
C PHE A 1150 -10.25 -23.54 -33.52
N PRO A 1151 -10.41 -22.95 -34.73
CA PRO A 1151 -10.29 -23.70 -35.98
C PRO A 1151 -8.85 -23.80 -36.53
N HIS A 1152 -7.94 -22.92 -36.14
CA HIS A 1152 -6.62 -22.74 -36.80
C HIS A 1152 -5.56 -23.76 -36.35
N ARG A 1153 -5.95 -25.02 -36.15
CA ARG A 1153 -5.12 -26.09 -35.55
C ARG A 1153 -3.91 -26.50 -36.38
N THR A 1154 -3.99 -26.34 -37.70
CA THR A 1154 -2.95 -26.76 -38.66
C THR A 1154 -2.05 -25.61 -39.12
N ALA A 1155 -2.22 -24.41 -38.57
CA ALA A 1155 -1.47 -23.24 -38.99
C ALA A 1155 -0.01 -23.29 -38.49
N VAL A 1156 0.88 -22.64 -39.24
CA VAL A 1156 2.27 -22.41 -38.86
C VAL A 1156 2.37 -21.37 -37.75
N GLY A 1157 1.51 -20.34 -37.77
CA GLY A 1157 1.54 -19.30 -36.74
C GLY A 1157 0.44 -18.26 -36.84
N VAL A 1158 0.46 -17.33 -35.89
CA VAL A 1158 -0.45 -16.17 -35.84
C VAL A 1158 0.39 -14.90 -35.95
N VAL A 1159 0.16 -14.10 -36.98
CA VAL A 1159 0.79 -12.77 -37.06
C VAL A 1159 -0.12 -11.72 -36.44
N GLN A 1160 0.47 -10.83 -35.65
CA GLN A 1160 -0.17 -9.67 -35.05
C GLN A 1160 0.64 -8.43 -35.41
N TYR A 1161 -0.01 -7.46 -36.06
CA TYR A 1161 0.55 -6.14 -36.35
C TYR A 1161 0.12 -5.20 -35.25
N HIS A 1162 1.07 -4.50 -34.62
CA HIS A 1162 0.79 -3.60 -33.51
C HIS A 1162 1.24 -2.18 -33.84
N SER A 1163 0.44 -1.20 -33.41
CA SER A 1163 0.89 0.17 -33.28
C SER A 1163 0.45 0.74 -31.93
N TYR A 1164 1.39 1.38 -31.25
CA TYR A 1164 1.29 1.98 -29.92
C TYR A 1164 1.51 3.49 -30.03
N TRP A 1165 0.83 4.26 -29.18
CA TRP A 1165 1.00 5.71 -29.08
C TRP A 1165 0.73 6.19 -27.66
N HIS A 1166 1.17 7.41 -27.35
CA HIS A 1166 0.91 8.04 -26.07
C HIS A 1166 -0.37 8.88 -26.15
N GLU A 1167 -0.97 9.19 -25.00
CA GLU A 1167 -2.17 10.04 -24.91
C GLU A 1167 -1.99 11.40 -25.62
N PHE A 1168 -0.78 11.94 -25.57
CA PHE A 1168 -0.44 13.25 -26.15
C PHE A 1168 0.05 13.16 -27.61
N THR A 1169 0.02 11.99 -28.23
CA THR A 1169 0.38 11.85 -29.65
C THR A 1169 -0.64 12.59 -30.51
N ASP A 1170 -0.14 13.44 -31.40
CA ASP A 1170 -0.97 14.24 -32.31
C ASP A 1170 -1.98 13.36 -33.10
N PRO A 1171 -3.27 13.74 -33.18
CA PRO A 1171 -4.30 12.92 -33.83
C PRO A 1171 -3.96 12.50 -35.26
N ALA A 1172 -3.34 13.38 -36.06
CA ALA A 1172 -2.96 13.03 -37.43
C ALA A 1172 -1.81 12.00 -37.49
N HIS A 1173 -1.02 11.86 -36.44
CA HIS A 1173 -0.06 10.76 -36.30
C HIS A 1173 -0.74 9.45 -35.88
N VAL A 1174 -1.76 9.53 -35.01
CA VAL A 1174 -2.58 8.35 -34.68
C VAL A 1174 -3.31 7.84 -35.92
N ASP A 1175 -3.91 8.72 -36.72
CA ASP A 1175 -4.59 8.34 -37.97
C ASP A 1175 -3.64 7.63 -38.94
N ARG A 1176 -2.44 8.16 -39.16
CA ARG A 1176 -1.42 7.51 -39.99
C ARG A 1176 -1.01 6.13 -39.49
N ARG A 1177 -0.97 5.91 -38.17
CA ARG A 1177 -0.68 4.60 -37.57
C ARG A 1177 -1.82 3.61 -37.82
N LEU A 1178 -3.08 4.07 -37.73
CA LEU A 1178 -4.25 3.26 -38.03
C LEU A 1178 -4.34 2.93 -39.54
N ASP A 1179 -4.02 3.89 -40.40
CA ASP A 1179 -3.94 3.68 -41.85
C ASP A 1179 -2.86 2.67 -42.19
N TRP A 1180 -1.68 2.75 -41.58
CA TRP A 1180 -0.65 1.74 -41.75
C TRP A 1180 -1.12 0.34 -41.35
N LEU A 1181 -1.85 0.18 -40.23
CA LEU A 1181 -2.42 -1.11 -39.84
C LEU A 1181 -3.40 -1.64 -40.92
N ARG A 1182 -4.26 -0.77 -41.47
CA ARG A 1182 -5.17 -1.14 -42.57
C ARG A 1182 -4.40 -1.54 -43.82
N ASP A 1183 -3.38 -0.79 -44.19
CA ASP A 1183 -2.57 -1.00 -45.39
C ASP A 1183 -1.78 -2.29 -45.30
N VAL A 1184 -1.09 -2.55 -44.18
CA VAL A 1184 -0.33 -3.80 -44.01
C VAL A 1184 -1.26 -5.02 -44.00
N HIS A 1185 -2.42 -4.91 -43.35
CA HIS A 1185 -3.40 -5.98 -43.34
C HIS A 1185 -3.97 -6.24 -44.75
N ALA A 1186 -4.34 -5.19 -45.48
CA ALA A 1186 -4.81 -5.31 -46.87
C ALA A 1186 -3.72 -5.88 -47.80
N THR A 1187 -2.47 -5.45 -47.63
CA THR A 1187 -1.32 -5.93 -48.41
C THR A 1187 -1.04 -7.41 -48.17
N MET A 1188 -1.21 -7.89 -46.93
CA MET A 1188 -0.94 -9.29 -46.59
C MET A 1188 -2.11 -10.23 -46.85
N ARG A 1189 -3.35 -9.73 -46.98
CA ARG A 1189 -4.56 -10.54 -47.22
C ARG A 1189 -4.45 -11.48 -48.44
N PRO A 1190 -3.91 -11.09 -49.62
CA PRO A 1190 -3.72 -12.01 -50.74
C PRO A 1190 -2.77 -13.18 -50.45
N HIS A 1191 -1.86 -13.01 -49.48
CA HIS A 1191 -0.86 -14.01 -49.12
C HIS A 1191 -1.30 -14.91 -47.96
N LEU A 1192 -2.09 -14.38 -47.02
CA LEU A 1192 -2.48 -15.06 -45.78
C LEU A 1192 -3.96 -15.47 -45.73
N GLY A 1193 -4.76 -14.97 -46.67
CA GLY A 1193 -6.21 -15.14 -46.67
C GLY A 1193 -6.91 -14.26 -45.64
N THR A 1194 -8.10 -14.68 -45.21
CA THR A 1194 -8.99 -13.92 -44.32
C THR A 1194 -8.90 -14.33 -42.85
N GLY A 1195 -8.15 -15.39 -42.52
CA GLY A 1195 -8.11 -15.92 -41.16
C GLY A 1195 -7.49 -14.93 -40.17
N GLY A 1196 -8.04 -14.81 -38.96
CA GLY A 1196 -7.53 -13.96 -37.89
C GLY A 1196 -7.61 -14.63 -36.52
N TYR A 1197 -6.98 -14.06 -35.50
CA TYR A 1197 -6.99 -14.62 -34.15
C TYR A 1197 -8.01 -13.92 -33.25
N THR A 1198 -8.94 -14.70 -32.68
CA THR A 1198 -10.05 -14.20 -31.84
C THR A 1198 -9.60 -13.30 -30.69
N ASN A 1199 -8.49 -13.60 -30.00
CA ASN A 1199 -7.98 -12.74 -28.91
C ASN A 1199 -7.22 -11.52 -29.43
N GLY A 1200 -6.83 -11.50 -30.71
CA GLY A 1200 -6.25 -10.36 -31.43
C GLY A 1200 -7.32 -9.61 -32.22
N MET A 1201 -8.48 -9.37 -31.59
CA MET A 1201 -9.71 -8.90 -32.22
C MET A 1201 -9.55 -7.51 -32.84
N ASP A 1202 -10.00 -7.38 -34.10
CA ASP A 1202 -9.96 -6.16 -34.91
C ASP A 1202 -11.38 -5.60 -35.07
N PRO A 1203 -11.71 -4.46 -34.44
CA PRO A 1203 -13.03 -3.83 -34.55
C PRO A 1203 -13.46 -3.48 -35.98
N GLU A 1204 -12.52 -3.34 -36.92
CA GLU A 1204 -12.81 -2.98 -38.32
C GLU A 1204 -13.00 -4.20 -39.22
N LEU A 1205 -12.80 -5.42 -38.70
CA LEU A 1205 -12.93 -6.64 -39.48
C LEU A 1205 -14.41 -6.99 -39.68
N THR A 1206 -14.87 -6.92 -40.92
CA THR A 1206 -16.28 -7.10 -41.29
C THR A 1206 -16.64 -8.57 -41.53
N ASP A 1207 -15.69 -9.37 -41.99
CA ASP A 1207 -15.79 -10.81 -42.25
C ASP A 1207 -15.30 -11.67 -41.06
N TRP A 1208 -15.41 -11.12 -39.84
CA TRP A 1208 -14.84 -11.70 -38.62
C TRP A 1208 -15.36 -13.10 -38.29
N GLN A 1209 -16.60 -13.43 -38.67
CA GLN A 1209 -17.21 -14.73 -38.43
C GLN A 1209 -16.41 -15.84 -39.11
N GLU A 1210 -16.11 -15.66 -40.39
CA GLU A 1210 -15.30 -16.60 -41.17
C GLU A 1210 -13.84 -16.50 -40.76
N ALA A 1211 -13.33 -15.29 -40.54
CA ALA A 1211 -11.93 -15.05 -40.19
C ALA A 1211 -11.51 -15.76 -38.89
N TYR A 1212 -12.29 -15.65 -37.82
CA TYR A 1212 -11.96 -16.17 -36.50
C TYR A 1212 -12.42 -17.61 -36.27
N HIS A 1213 -13.53 -18.00 -36.91
CA HIS A 1213 -14.21 -19.25 -36.59
C HIS A 1213 -14.37 -20.18 -37.79
N GLY A 1214 -14.29 -19.69 -39.03
CA GLY A 1214 -14.44 -20.51 -40.25
C GLY A 1214 -15.69 -21.40 -40.20
N ASP A 1215 -15.52 -22.67 -40.58
CA ASP A 1215 -16.60 -23.67 -40.60
C ASP A 1215 -17.21 -23.98 -39.21
N ASN A 1216 -16.57 -23.54 -38.12
CA ASN A 1216 -17.08 -23.72 -36.76
C ASN A 1216 -18.20 -22.72 -36.41
N TYR A 1217 -18.32 -21.58 -37.11
CA TYR A 1217 -19.27 -20.52 -36.77
C TYR A 1217 -20.74 -20.97 -36.72
N PRO A 1218 -21.28 -21.75 -37.68
CA PRO A 1218 -22.67 -22.20 -37.61
C PRO A 1218 -22.98 -23.10 -36.40
N ARG A 1219 -22.00 -23.85 -35.90
CA ARG A 1219 -22.16 -24.64 -34.65
C ARG A 1219 -22.18 -23.72 -33.44
N MET A 1220 -21.35 -22.69 -33.42
CA MET A 1220 -21.35 -21.65 -32.38
C MET A 1220 -22.68 -20.92 -32.29
N GLN A 1221 -23.29 -20.55 -33.44
CA GLN A 1221 -24.64 -19.95 -33.47
C GLN A 1221 -25.71 -20.87 -32.87
N ARG A 1222 -25.66 -22.18 -33.15
CA ARG A 1222 -26.59 -23.15 -32.54
C ARG A 1222 -26.43 -23.22 -31.01
N VAL A 1223 -25.19 -23.22 -30.51
CA VAL A 1223 -24.93 -23.19 -29.05
C VAL A 1223 -25.42 -21.88 -28.43
N LYS A 1224 -25.14 -20.74 -29.09
CA LYS A 1224 -25.61 -19.41 -28.68
C LYS A 1224 -27.12 -19.34 -28.60
N ALA A 1225 -27.83 -19.85 -29.61
CA ALA A 1225 -29.28 -19.91 -29.64
C ALA A 1225 -29.86 -20.78 -28.50
N ALA A 1226 -29.14 -21.82 -28.06
CA ALA A 1226 -29.56 -22.69 -26.98
C ALA A 1226 -29.33 -22.07 -25.58
N CYS A 1227 -28.19 -21.42 -25.33
CA CYS A 1227 -27.82 -20.93 -23.98
C CYS A 1227 -28.11 -19.44 -23.74
N ASP A 1228 -28.25 -18.64 -24.80
CA ASP A 1228 -28.58 -17.21 -24.74
C ASP A 1228 -29.58 -16.80 -25.85
N PRO A 1229 -30.83 -17.32 -25.78
CA PRO A 1229 -31.92 -16.92 -26.66
C PRO A 1229 -32.45 -15.51 -26.36
N GLY A 1230 -31.77 -14.72 -25.50
CA GLY A 1230 -32.02 -13.30 -25.30
C GLY A 1230 -30.99 -12.35 -25.94
N GLU A 1231 -29.84 -12.86 -26.41
CA GLU A 1231 -28.66 -12.06 -26.80
C GLU A 1231 -28.20 -11.12 -25.67
N LEU A 1232 -28.30 -11.58 -24.42
CA LEU A 1232 -27.86 -10.81 -23.26
C LEU A 1232 -26.34 -10.57 -23.31
N PHE A 1233 -25.59 -11.61 -23.66
CA PHE A 1233 -24.14 -11.53 -23.80
C PHE A 1233 -23.80 -11.12 -25.23
N THR A 1234 -23.84 -9.82 -25.50
CA THR A 1234 -23.62 -9.28 -26.84
C THR A 1234 -22.62 -8.13 -26.82
N PHE A 1235 -21.82 -8.05 -27.87
CA PHE A 1235 -20.83 -7.02 -28.17
C PHE A 1235 -20.66 -6.97 -29.70
N PRO A 1236 -19.99 -5.96 -30.29
CA PRO A 1236 -20.03 -5.74 -31.74
C PRO A 1236 -19.60 -6.93 -32.63
N GLN A 1237 -18.76 -7.84 -32.12
CA GLN A 1237 -18.35 -9.08 -32.79
C GLN A 1237 -18.72 -10.33 -31.97
N ALA A 1238 -19.83 -10.28 -31.22
CA ALA A 1238 -20.38 -11.44 -30.54
C ALA A 1238 -21.03 -12.39 -31.56
N VAL A 1239 -20.97 -13.70 -31.28
CA VAL A 1239 -21.67 -14.74 -32.04
C VAL A 1239 -23.15 -14.40 -32.10
N GLY A 1240 -23.67 -14.20 -33.31
CA GLY A 1240 -25.08 -13.93 -33.55
C GLY A 1240 -25.92 -15.21 -33.53
N ARG A 1241 -27.22 -15.06 -33.78
CA ARG A 1241 -28.13 -16.19 -33.98
C ARG A 1241 -28.10 -16.76 -35.39
#